data_AF-A0A7X1AZ91-F1
#
_entry.id   AF-A0A7X1AZ91-F1
#
_cell.length_a   1.000
_cell.length_b   1.000
_cell.length_c   1.000
_cell.angle_alpha   90.00
_cell.angle_beta   90.00
_cell.angle_gamma   90.00
#
_symmetry.space_group_name_H-M   'P 1'
#
loop_
_entity.id
_entity.type
_entity.pdbx_description
1 polymer ?
#
loop_
_entity_poly.entity_id
_entity_poly.type
_entity_poly.pdbx_seq_one_letter_code
_entity_poly.pdbx_strand_id
1 'polypeptide(L)'
;MSCKITLIGAGSVVFAKTLIGDILQFPELSDSTICLMDVDPERLKVADIMMKRVARKLGVNPTIVSTLDRREAVKDAKYVICTIQVGGFKPSTVVDFEIPKKYGLRQTIADTLGIGGIFRGLRTIPVLLGISRDIEELAHPDCLFLNYTNPMAMNCWAVDEAVGIPHVGLCHSVFGTARMLASHANLNYDDVSYLVAGINHMAFFLKFQYQGQDAYPLLFKALNDPDRHYELVRYEMMRRLGYFVTESSEHQSEYVPHFIHFGEEMVDRYKIPLDEYIRRCEAIIASWKDTEAKLIGEEGEIEVKEQSHEYGSFIIHSIETNTPRTVYGNVPNQGLIDNLLQGCCVEVPCLVDGTGLNPVKIGELPPQLAAICMSNVNVQRLTVSAALTGKREHIYQAAMADPHTAASLPLDKIWAMCDELVEQHQKDGFLGEFEPVIRGTGRSFAGIGDRLIATAKASASHLDVVDSELHLEISVENPRKTTQSVSLALSPENENLELQKTQLQIEIAPQSTATEVVPGTIRKPITQKTRVDLISESTCVLAIGATLVPRTWISAKEDGFGHFEMSLSGFPCATGKIRRHQGNLELEMQIQDSKPEVYPENPDQSSYVHLFFSEQNRNNIAALGVIPGEGEKSGIDFWNKSKSETKTSYRYSQTELNYTLTASIPLHAIGLPESGPFLFDATASLQALGDAHSGGKAFLSGENQPHRYNDRAFLIDC
;
A
#
# COMPACT_ATOMS: atom_id res chain seq x y z
N MET A 1 -21.79 -8.57 45.07
CA MET A 1 -21.13 -7.25 45.03
C MET A 1 -21.68 -6.59 43.79
N SER A 2 -22.49 -5.54 43.92
CA SER A 2 -23.20 -4.99 42.75
C SER A 2 -22.26 -4.10 41.94
N CYS A 3 -22.01 -4.49 40.68
CA CYS A 3 -21.31 -3.68 39.69
C CYS A 3 -22.15 -3.52 38.42
N LYS A 4 -21.91 -2.46 37.64
CA LYS A 4 -22.53 -2.28 36.33
C LYS A 4 -21.64 -2.91 35.25
N ILE A 5 -22.19 -3.91 34.57
CA ILE A 5 -21.58 -4.61 33.44
C ILE A 5 -22.38 -4.26 32.19
N THR A 6 -21.74 -3.58 31.25
CA THR A 6 -22.36 -3.13 30.02
C THR A 6 -21.93 -4.01 28.85
N LEU A 7 -22.88 -4.48 28.05
CA LEU A 7 -22.65 -5.22 26.81
C LEU A 7 -23.07 -4.35 25.62
N ILE A 8 -22.10 -3.90 24.83
CA ILE A 8 -22.29 -3.15 23.59
C ILE A 8 -22.28 -4.14 22.42
N GLY A 9 -23.36 -4.16 21.63
CA GLY A 9 -23.62 -5.18 20.61
C GLY A 9 -24.43 -6.37 21.16
N ALA A 10 -25.31 -6.12 22.14
CA ALA A 10 -26.12 -7.13 22.80
C ALA A 10 -27.10 -7.87 21.87
N GLY A 11 -27.36 -7.34 20.68
CA GLY A 11 -28.13 -7.98 19.61
C GLY A 11 -27.46 -9.22 19.01
N SER A 12 -26.20 -9.51 19.38
CA SER A 12 -25.59 -10.84 19.24
C SER A 12 -26.16 -11.81 20.28
N VAL A 13 -27.47 -12.08 20.20
CA VAL A 13 -28.27 -12.70 21.28
C VAL A 13 -27.69 -14.01 21.80
N VAL A 14 -27.12 -14.86 20.94
CA VAL A 14 -26.53 -16.15 21.35
C VAL A 14 -25.25 -15.95 22.17
N PHE A 15 -24.40 -15.00 21.75
CA PHE A 15 -23.17 -14.71 22.48
C PHE A 15 -23.47 -13.96 23.78
N ALA A 16 -24.37 -12.97 23.73
CA ALA A 16 -24.88 -12.25 24.90
C ALA A 16 -25.47 -13.24 25.94
N LYS A 17 -26.24 -14.24 25.48
CA LYS A 17 -26.76 -15.32 26.32
C LYS A 17 -25.66 -16.03 27.09
N THR A 18 -24.64 -16.44 26.36
CA THR A 18 -23.58 -17.29 26.85
C THR A 18 -22.75 -16.54 27.90
N LEU A 19 -22.27 -15.35 27.55
CA LEU A 19 -21.38 -14.60 28.42
C LEU A 19 -22.08 -14.06 29.68
N ILE A 20 -23.28 -13.51 29.55
CA ILE A 20 -24.04 -13.04 30.73
C ILE A 20 -24.53 -14.25 31.55
N GLY A 21 -24.92 -15.34 30.91
CA GLY A 21 -25.25 -16.59 31.59
C GLY A 21 -24.09 -17.11 32.43
N ASP A 22 -22.86 -17.03 31.93
CA ASP A 22 -21.65 -17.41 32.69
C ASP A 22 -21.41 -16.47 33.88
N ILE A 23 -21.57 -15.16 33.68
CA ILE A 23 -21.43 -14.15 34.74
C ILE A 23 -22.44 -14.39 35.87
N LEU A 24 -23.71 -14.60 35.53
CA LEU A 24 -24.79 -14.76 36.50
C LEU A 24 -24.76 -16.12 37.23
N GLN A 25 -23.97 -17.08 36.75
CA GLN A 25 -23.73 -18.34 37.47
C GLN A 25 -22.74 -18.17 38.65
N PHE A 26 -22.01 -17.05 38.73
CA PHE A 26 -21.21 -16.73 39.91
C PHE A 26 -22.10 -16.08 41.00
N PRO A 27 -22.23 -16.69 42.20
CA PRO A 27 -23.05 -16.12 43.28
C PRO A 27 -22.68 -14.68 43.63
N GLU A 28 -21.38 -14.35 43.59
CA GLU A 28 -20.82 -13.05 43.93
C GLU A 28 -21.22 -11.93 42.96
N LEU A 29 -21.64 -12.30 41.73
CA LEU A 29 -22.04 -11.39 40.65
C LEU A 29 -23.54 -11.42 40.36
N SER A 30 -24.31 -12.25 41.07
CA SER A 30 -25.74 -12.48 40.82
C SER A 30 -26.64 -11.25 41.03
N ASP A 31 -26.15 -10.24 41.77
CA ASP A 31 -26.81 -8.96 42.07
C ASP A 31 -26.30 -7.79 41.20
N SER A 32 -25.55 -8.08 40.14
CA SER A 32 -24.99 -7.06 39.23
C SER A 32 -26.07 -6.36 38.40
N THR A 33 -25.76 -5.15 37.96
CA THR A 33 -26.54 -4.44 36.93
C THR A 33 -26.00 -4.83 35.56
N ILE A 34 -26.84 -5.48 34.75
CA ILE A 34 -26.52 -5.83 33.36
C ILE A 34 -27.15 -4.80 32.43
N CYS A 35 -26.34 -4.02 31.75
CA CYS A 35 -26.79 -3.04 30.75
C CYS A 35 -26.58 -3.59 29.34
N LEU A 36 -27.66 -3.76 28.60
CA LEU A 36 -27.66 -4.21 27.21
C LEU A 36 -27.76 -3.01 26.28
N MET A 37 -26.83 -2.88 25.34
CA MET A 37 -26.84 -1.82 24.34
C MET A 37 -26.69 -2.41 22.95
N ASP A 38 -27.55 -1.98 22.04
CA ASP A 38 -27.44 -2.25 20.61
C ASP A 38 -28.04 -1.07 19.83
N VAL A 39 -27.72 -0.99 18.54
CA VAL A 39 -28.31 0.00 17.62
C VAL A 39 -29.61 -0.53 16.99
N ASP A 40 -29.81 -1.86 17.00
CA ASP A 40 -31.01 -2.51 16.50
C ASP A 40 -32.03 -2.74 17.64
N PRO A 41 -33.17 -2.02 17.66
CA PRO A 41 -34.16 -2.13 18.72
C PRO A 41 -34.85 -3.50 18.79
N GLU A 42 -35.02 -4.19 17.66
CA GLU A 42 -35.68 -5.50 17.64
C GLU A 42 -34.74 -6.56 18.23
N ARG A 43 -33.47 -6.57 17.81
CA ARG A 43 -32.49 -7.50 18.37
C ARG A 43 -32.21 -7.22 19.85
N LEU A 44 -32.19 -5.95 20.25
CA LEU A 44 -32.06 -5.57 21.66
C LEU A 44 -33.23 -6.07 22.50
N LYS A 45 -34.46 -5.96 21.99
CA LYS A 45 -35.66 -6.47 22.67
C LYS A 45 -35.59 -7.98 22.87
N VAL A 46 -35.11 -8.74 21.87
CA VAL A 46 -34.90 -10.19 22.00
C VAL A 46 -33.84 -10.49 23.08
N ALA A 47 -32.73 -9.75 23.08
CA ALA A 47 -31.69 -9.91 24.10
C ALA A 47 -32.22 -9.64 25.52
N ASP A 48 -32.99 -8.56 25.71
CA ASP A 48 -33.60 -8.20 27.00
C ASP A 48 -34.54 -9.29 27.54
N ILE A 49 -35.46 -9.80 26.68
CA ILE A 49 -36.37 -10.90 27.04
C ILE A 49 -35.57 -12.14 27.44
N MET A 50 -34.57 -12.50 26.64
CA MET A 50 -33.77 -13.70 26.85
C MET A 50 -32.93 -13.60 28.14
N MET A 51 -32.34 -12.45 28.45
CA MET A 51 -31.63 -12.21 29.71
C MET A 51 -32.51 -12.37 30.93
N LYS A 52 -33.73 -11.82 30.90
CA LYS A 52 -34.71 -11.99 31.99
C LYS A 52 -35.10 -13.45 32.20
N ARG A 53 -35.17 -14.25 31.13
CA ARG A 53 -35.42 -15.69 31.20
C ARG A 53 -34.25 -16.46 31.80
N VAL A 54 -33.01 -16.15 31.40
CA VAL A 54 -31.79 -16.76 31.97
C VAL A 54 -31.74 -16.51 33.48
N ALA A 55 -31.93 -15.26 33.91
CA ALA A 55 -31.94 -14.90 35.33
C ALA A 55 -33.00 -15.70 36.12
N ARG A 56 -34.23 -15.81 35.59
CA ARG A 56 -35.30 -16.60 36.21
C ARG A 56 -34.95 -18.08 36.32
N LYS A 57 -34.34 -18.68 35.28
CA LYS A 57 -33.94 -20.09 35.28
C LYS A 57 -32.83 -20.39 36.29
N LEU A 58 -31.89 -19.45 36.44
CA LEU A 58 -30.81 -19.53 37.42
C LEU A 58 -31.27 -19.20 38.86
N GLY A 59 -32.46 -18.63 39.04
CA GLY A 59 -32.97 -18.24 40.36
C GLY A 59 -32.27 -16.99 40.93
N VAL A 60 -31.72 -16.13 40.07
CA VAL A 60 -31.00 -14.90 40.44
C VAL A 60 -31.78 -13.66 40.00
N ASN A 61 -31.50 -12.51 40.64
CA ASN A 61 -32.25 -11.26 40.44
C ASN A 61 -31.31 -10.07 40.10
N PRO A 62 -30.59 -10.10 38.96
CA PRO A 62 -29.82 -8.95 38.49
C PRO A 62 -30.74 -7.81 38.05
N THR A 63 -30.21 -6.59 38.06
CA THR A 63 -30.90 -5.45 37.44
C THR A 63 -30.59 -5.43 35.95
N ILE A 64 -31.58 -5.67 35.09
CA ILE A 64 -31.40 -5.67 33.63
C ILE A 64 -31.94 -4.36 33.05
N VAL A 65 -31.07 -3.62 32.36
CA VAL A 65 -31.40 -2.35 31.69
C VAL A 65 -31.05 -2.48 30.21
N SER A 66 -31.91 -2.00 29.32
CA SER A 66 -31.65 -1.94 27.88
C SER A 66 -31.72 -0.51 27.37
N THR A 67 -30.82 -0.13 26.46
CA THR A 67 -30.77 1.22 25.87
C THR A 67 -30.23 1.19 24.44
N LEU A 68 -30.69 2.14 23.62
CA LEU A 68 -30.10 2.42 22.30
C LEU A 68 -28.99 3.49 22.38
N ASP A 69 -28.89 4.18 23.52
CA ASP A 69 -27.89 5.21 23.76
C ASP A 69 -26.62 4.61 24.35
N ARG A 70 -25.53 4.69 23.58
CA ARG A 70 -24.21 4.18 23.95
C ARG A 70 -23.64 4.88 25.17
N ARG A 71 -23.81 6.20 25.31
CA ARG A 71 -23.24 6.98 26.41
C ARG A 71 -23.95 6.65 27.73
N GLU A 72 -25.28 6.51 27.71
CA GLU A 72 -26.03 6.03 28.87
C GLU A 72 -25.65 4.60 29.26
N ALA A 73 -25.34 3.74 28.28
CA ALA A 73 -24.86 2.39 28.54
C ALA A 73 -23.50 2.41 29.25
N VAL A 74 -22.56 3.25 28.80
CA VAL A 74 -21.20 3.33 29.33
C VAL A 74 -21.13 4.03 30.70
N LYS A 75 -22.01 5.01 30.96
CA LYS A 75 -22.01 5.79 32.20
C LYS A 75 -21.96 4.92 33.45
N ASP A 76 -21.01 5.17 34.35
CA ASP A 76 -20.78 4.42 35.60
C ASP A 76 -20.50 2.91 35.43
N ALA A 77 -20.26 2.42 34.20
CA ALA A 77 -19.93 1.01 33.98
C ALA A 77 -18.55 0.69 34.56
N LYS A 78 -18.42 -0.42 35.30
CA LYS A 78 -17.12 -0.95 35.75
C LYS A 78 -16.54 -1.93 34.73
N TYR A 79 -17.39 -2.52 33.90
CA TYR A 79 -16.97 -3.40 32.82
C TYR A 79 -17.76 -3.06 31.57
N VAL A 80 -17.07 -2.87 30.45
CA VAL A 80 -17.69 -2.69 29.14
C VAL A 80 -17.21 -3.82 28.23
N ILE A 81 -18.14 -4.66 27.81
CA ILE A 81 -17.92 -5.77 26.91
C ILE A 81 -18.40 -5.35 25.52
N CYS A 82 -17.57 -5.49 24.49
CA CYS A 82 -17.93 -5.09 23.12
C CYS A 82 -17.89 -6.26 22.15
N THR A 83 -19.01 -6.48 21.46
CA THR A 83 -19.25 -7.61 20.54
C THR A 83 -19.91 -7.13 19.24
N ILE A 84 -19.55 -5.94 18.77
CA ILE A 84 -20.12 -5.34 17.56
C ILE A 84 -19.53 -5.95 16.27
N GLN A 85 -20.28 -5.83 15.18
CA GLN A 85 -19.81 -6.08 13.82
C GLN A 85 -20.26 -4.93 12.91
N VAL A 86 -19.38 -3.95 12.71
CA VAL A 86 -19.67 -2.77 11.89
C VAL A 86 -19.88 -3.19 10.44
N GLY A 87 -21.03 -2.83 9.86
CA GLY A 87 -21.43 -3.19 8.50
C GLY A 87 -22.09 -4.57 8.34
N GLY A 88 -22.03 -5.41 9.38
CA GLY A 88 -22.67 -6.73 9.41
C GLY A 88 -22.24 -7.67 8.27
N PHE A 89 -23.06 -8.70 8.04
CA PHE A 89 -22.88 -9.62 6.92
C PHE A 89 -23.15 -8.90 5.58
N LYS A 90 -24.32 -8.26 5.46
CA LYS A 90 -24.69 -7.45 4.29
C LYS A 90 -24.80 -5.97 4.69
N PRO A 91 -24.14 -5.05 3.96
CA PRO A 91 -23.34 -5.30 2.75
C PRO A 91 -21.89 -5.74 3.04
N SER A 92 -21.31 -5.36 4.17
CA SER A 92 -19.85 -5.25 4.26
C SER A 92 -19.07 -6.56 4.14
N THR A 93 -19.49 -7.63 4.81
CA THR A 93 -18.79 -8.92 4.67
C THR A 93 -18.87 -9.44 3.24
N VAL A 94 -20.04 -9.31 2.60
CA VAL A 94 -20.18 -9.71 1.18
C VAL A 94 -19.27 -8.88 0.28
N VAL A 95 -19.16 -7.57 0.52
CA VAL A 95 -18.23 -6.69 -0.21
C VAL A 95 -16.77 -7.13 -0.03
N ASP A 96 -16.38 -7.48 1.20
CA ASP A 96 -15.03 -7.95 1.54
C ASP A 96 -14.66 -9.30 0.89
N PHE A 97 -15.65 -10.07 0.39
CA PHE A 97 -15.43 -11.28 -0.40
C PHE A 97 -15.53 -11.04 -1.90
N GLU A 98 -16.63 -10.41 -2.35
CA GLU A 98 -16.97 -10.31 -3.76
C GLU A 98 -16.02 -9.40 -4.53
N ILE A 99 -15.55 -8.29 -3.94
CA ILE A 99 -14.59 -7.42 -4.62
C ILE A 99 -13.25 -8.13 -4.79
N PRO A 100 -12.57 -8.65 -3.74
CA PRO A 100 -11.32 -9.38 -3.91
C PRO A 100 -11.40 -10.54 -4.90
N LYS A 101 -12.52 -11.27 -4.90
CA LYS A 101 -12.78 -12.39 -5.81
C LYS A 101 -12.76 -11.96 -7.28
N LYS A 102 -13.26 -10.77 -7.63
CA LYS A 102 -13.17 -10.21 -9.01
C LYS A 102 -11.73 -10.03 -9.49
N TYR A 103 -10.81 -9.74 -8.59
CA TYR A 103 -9.39 -9.54 -8.92
C TYR A 103 -8.59 -10.85 -8.94
N GLY A 104 -9.19 -11.95 -8.45
CA GLY A 104 -8.57 -13.28 -8.35
C GLY A 104 -8.12 -13.65 -6.94
N LEU A 105 -8.42 -12.83 -5.92
CA LEU A 105 -8.08 -13.11 -4.53
C LEU A 105 -9.25 -13.82 -3.84
N ARG A 106 -9.10 -15.13 -3.64
CA ARG A 106 -10.10 -16.00 -2.99
C ARG A 106 -9.81 -16.12 -1.51
N GLN A 107 -10.84 -16.14 -0.66
CA GLN A 107 -10.72 -16.15 0.80
C GLN A 107 -11.63 -17.24 1.39
N THR A 108 -11.42 -17.63 2.64
CA THR A 108 -12.29 -18.56 3.39
C THR A 108 -13.13 -17.82 4.44
N ILE A 109 -12.50 -16.95 5.24
CA ILE A 109 -13.09 -16.26 6.39
C ILE A 109 -13.05 -14.73 6.26
N ALA A 110 -11.93 -14.14 5.82
CA ALA A 110 -11.79 -12.69 5.57
C ALA A 110 -12.19 -11.77 6.75
N ASP A 111 -11.99 -12.19 8.00
CA ASP A 111 -12.61 -11.52 9.16
C ASP A 111 -11.62 -10.81 10.11
N THR A 112 -10.33 -11.17 10.08
CA THR A 112 -9.34 -10.77 11.10
C THR A 112 -8.02 -10.30 10.48
N LEU A 113 -7.36 -11.14 9.68
CA LEU A 113 -6.19 -10.79 8.87
C LEU A 113 -6.56 -10.87 7.38
N GLY A 114 -5.60 -10.61 6.48
CA GLY A 114 -5.89 -10.54 5.05
C GLY A 114 -6.65 -9.27 4.64
N ILE A 115 -7.01 -9.18 3.36
CA ILE A 115 -7.70 -8.01 2.81
C ILE A 115 -9.03 -7.71 3.50
N GLY A 116 -9.82 -8.76 3.83
CA GLY A 116 -11.06 -8.58 4.59
C GLY A 116 -10.80 -8.07 6.01
N GLY A 117 -9.74 -8.57 6.68
CA GLY A 117 -9.29 -8.06 7.98
C GLY A 117 -8.91 -6.58 7.94
N ILE A 118 -8.16 -6.15 6.91
CA ILE A 118 -7.78 -4.75 6.69
C ILE A 118 -9.04 -3.86 6.63
N PHE A 119 -9.97 -4.17 5.73
CA PHE A 119 -11.16 -3.34 5.53
C PHE A 119 -12.13 -3.41 6.71
N ARG A 120 -12.25 -4.55 7.39
CA ARG A 120 -13.00 -4.64 8.64
C ARG A 120 -12.37 -3.78 9.75
N GLY A 121 -11.04 -3.74 9.84
CA GLY A 121 -10.32 -2.86 10.75
C GLY A 121 -10.61 -1.39 10.48
N LEU A 122 -10.49 -0.96 9.22
CA LEU A 122 -10.77 0.43 8.81
C LEU A 122 -12.20 0.90 9.16
N ARG A 123 -13.20 0.01 9.07
CA ARG A 123 -14.58 0.31 9.48
C ARG A 123 -14.77 0.31 11.00
N THR A 124 -14.11 -0.61 11.69
CA THR A 124 -14.36 -0.90 13.12
C THR A 124 -13.60 0.06 14.04
N ILE A 125 -12.34 0.36 13.74
CA ILE A 125 -11.46 1.17 14.59
C ILE A 125 -12.12 2.51 14.96
N PRO A 126 -12.65 3.33 14.02
CA PRO A 126 -13.27 4.60 14.38
C PRO A 126 -14.44 4.48 15.38
N VAL A 127 -15.23 3.40 15.28
CA VAL A 127 -16.34 3.14 16.20
C VAL A 127 -15.83 2.76 17.59
N LEU A 128 -14.81 1.90 17.66
CA LEU A 128 -14.19 1.51 18.93
C LEU A 128 -13.48 2.69 19.61
N LEU A 129 -12.85 3.60 18.86
CA LEU A 129 -12.30 4.82 19.42
C LEU A 129 -13.39 5.72 20.00
N GLY A 130 -14.56 5.78 19.37
CA GLY A 130 -15.74 6.47 19.91
C GLY A 130 -16.23 5.85 21.24
N ILE A 131 -16.32 4.51 21.31
CA ILE A 131 -16.64 3.78 22.54
C ILE A 131 -15.59 4.06 23.63
N SER A 132 -14.30 4.00 23.26
CA SER A 132 -13.20 4.15 24.20
C SER A 132 -13.13 5.54 24.81
N ARG A 133 -13.44 6.59 24.03
CA ARG A 133 -13.56 7.98 24.54
C ARG A 133 -14.77 8.15 25.46
N ASP A 134 -15.90 7.50 25.15
CA ASP A 134 -17.04 7.51 26.07
C ASP A 134 -16.69 6.78 27.38
N ILE A 135 -15.88 5.72 27.33
CA ILE A 135 -15.40 5.02 28.54
C ILE A 135 -14.50 5.94 29.36
N GLU A 136 -13.51 6.57 28.74
CA GLU A 136 -12.59 7.52 29.38
C GLU A 136 -13.34 8.67 30.07
N GLU A 137 -14.43 9.16 29.46
CA GLU A 137 -15.20 10.31 29.97
C GLU A 137 -16.25 9.92 31.03
N LEU A 138 -16.95 8.80 30.85
CA LEU A 138 -18.21 8.52 31.57
C LEU A 138 -18.20 7.26 32.42
N ALA A 139 -17.31 6.30 32.17
CA ALA A 139 -17.32 5.03 32.89
C ALA A 139 -16.78 5.19 34.32
N HIS A 140 -16.88 4.13 35.10
CA HIS A 140 -16.19 4.05 36.38
C HIS A 140 -14.67 4.23 36.18
N PRO A 141 -13.91 4.88 37.09
CA PRO A 141 -12.46 5.07 36.93
C PRO A 141 -11.67 3.77 36.73
N ASP A 142 -12.09 2.70 37.40
CA ASP A 142 -11.51 1.35 37.26
C ASP A 142 -12.16 0.53 36.13
N CYS A 143 -12.79 1.18 35.14
CA CYS A 143 -13.48 0.46 34.08
C CYS A 143 -12.51 -0.36 33.23
N LEU A 144 -12.81 -1.64 33.05
CA LEU A 144 -12.08 -2.51 32.13
C LEU A 144 -12.87 -2.72 30.84
N PHE A 145 -12.24 -2.40 29.71
CA PHE A 145 -12.79 -2.65 28.39
C PHE A 145 -12.43 -4.06 27.88
N LEU A 146 -13.45 -4.91 27.71
CA LEU A 146 -13.34 -6.31 27.28
C LEU A 146 -13.80 -6.41 25.82
N ASN A 147 -12.84 -6.40 24.89
CA ASN A 147 -13.16 -6.44 23.46
C ASN A 147 -13.23 -7.88 22.93
N TYR A 148 -14.36 -8.23 22.30
CA TYR A 148 -14.55 -9.45 21.51
C TYR A 148 -14.68 -9.18 20.01
N THR A 149 -14.67 -7.90 19.62
CA THR A 149 -14.83 -7.50 18.22
C THR A 149 -13.54 -7.67 17.44
N ASN A 150 -13.61 -8.44 16.35
CA ASN A 150 -12.56 -8.55 15.34
C ASN A 150 -12.51 -7.32 14.40
N PRO A 151 -11.34 -6.99 13.84
CA PRO A 151 -10.05 -7.68 13.99
C PRO A 151 -9.33 -7.33 15.30
N MET A 152 -9.18 -8.30 16.19
CA MET A 152 -8.80 -8.07 17.61
C MET A 152 -7.50 -7.28 17.76
N ALA A 153 -6.43 -7.73 17.12
CA ALA A 153 -5.10 -7.13 17.29
C ALA A 153 -5.06 -5.68 16.81
N MET A 154 -5.67 -5.37 15.65
CA MET A 154 -5.73 -4.01 15.11
C MET A 154 -6.61 -3.11 15.97
N ASN A 155 -7.73 -3.63 16.46
CA ASN A 155 -8.66 -2.90 17.31
C ASN A 155 -8.02 -2.51 18.65
N CYS A 156 -7.44 -3.48 19.36
CA CYS A 156 -6.76 -3.21 20.64
C CYS A 156 -5.54 -2.29 20.47
N TRP A 157 -4.75 -2.49 19.41
CA TRP A 157 -3.63 -1.60 19.12
C TRP A 157 -4.11 -0.16 18.88
N ALA A 158 -5.13 0.06 18.06
CA ALA A 158 -5.64 1.40 17.81
C ALA A 158 -6.21 2.06 19.09
N VAL A 159 -6.88 1.30 19.96
CA VAL A 159 -7.39 1.80 21.24
C VAL A 159 -6.24 2.20 22.17
N ASP A 160 -5.19 1.39 22.27
CA ASP A 160 -3.99 1.69 23.06
C ASP A 160 -3.30 2.97 22.58
N GLU A 161 -3.04 3.05 21.27
CA GLU A 161 -2.26 4.15 20.67
C GLU A 161 -3.02 5.48 20.69
N ALA A 162 -4.34 5.46 20.50
CA ALA A 162 -5.13 6.68 20.34
C ALA A 162 -5.85 7.16 21.61
N VAL A 163 -6.10 6.29 22.59
CA VAL A 163 -6.84 6.64 23.82
C VAL A 163 -6.12 6.14 25.08
N GLY A 164 -5.64 4.89 25.09
CA GLY A 164 -4.87 4.35 26.20
C GLY A 164 -5.69 3.95 27.44
N ILE A 165 -6.98 3.62 27.27
CA ILE A 165 -7.82 3.09 28.37
C ILE A 165 -7.43 1.64 28.75
N PRO A 166 -7.68 1.20 30.00
CA PRO A 166 -7.51 -0.19 30.39
C PRO A 166 -8.38 -1.12 29.54
N HIS A 167 -7.74 -2.03 28.80
CA HIS A 167 -8.45 -2.94 27.91
C HIS A 167 -7.76 -4.30 27.80
N VAL A 168 -8.54 -5.30 27.38
CA VAL A 168 -8.02 -6.60 26.93
C VAL A 168 -8.89 -7.12 25.79
N GLY A 169 -8.24 -7.62 24.75
CA GLY A 169 -8.91 -8.34 23.68
C GLY A 169 -9.03 -9.84 23.98
N LEU A 170 -10.20 -10.42 23.74
CA LEU A 170 -10.51 -11.79 24.13
C LEU A 170 -10.93 -12.64 22.94
N CYS A 171 -10.28 -13.80 22.79
CA CYS A 171 -10.61 -14.81 21.81
C CYS A 171 -10.58 -16.20 22.47
N HIS A 172 -11.54 -17.06 22.10
CA HIS A 172 -11.66 -18.41 22.65
C HIS A 172 -10.67 -19.41 22.02
N SER A 173 -9.93 -19.00 20.98
CA SER A 173 -9.10 -19.87 20.13
C SER A 173 -8.08 -20.70 20.91
N VAL A 174 -7.41 -20.09 21.89
CA VAL A 174 -6.39 -20.76 22.70
C VAL A 174 -6.97 -21.93 23.48
N PHE A 175 -8.06 -21.69 24.21
CA PHE A 175 -8.74 -22.70 25.03
C PHE A 175 -9.32 -23.82 24.16
N GLY A 176 -10.03 -23.45 23.08
CA GLY A 176 -10.62 -24.40 22.15
C GLY A 176 -9.56 -25.29 21.49
N THR A 177 -8.45 -24.70 21.05
CA THR A 177 -7.33 -25.44 20.45
C THR A 177 -6.65 -26.34 21.48
N ALA A 178 -6.45 -25.91 22.72
CA ALA A 178 -5.86 -26.76 23.76
C ALA A 178 -6.69 -28.02 24.04
N ARG A 179 -8.04 -27.88 24.12
CA ARG A 179 -8.96 -29.02 24.28
C ARG A 179 -8.92 -29.96 23.08
N MET A 180 -8.89 -29.40 21.87
CA MET A 180 -8.72 -30.17 20.65
C MET A 180 -7.41 -30.96 20.66
N LEU A 181 -6.28 -30.31 20.98
CA LEU A 181 -4.97 -30.97 21.03
C LEU A 181 -4.93 -32.09 22.08
N ALA A 182 -5.56 -31.91 23.24
CA ALA A 182 -5.69 -32.96 24.24
C ALA A 182 -6.48 -34.17 23.69
N SER A 183 -7.64 -33.93 23.07
CA SER A 183 -8.44 -34.97 22.41
C SER A 183 -7.66 -35.69 21.31
N HIS A 184 -6.97 -34.92 20.47
CA HIS A 184 -6.05 -35.41 19.43
C HIS A 184 -4.90 -36.25 20.01
N ALA A 185 -4.38 -35.93 21.19
CA ALA A 185 -3.36 -36.74 21.85
C ALA A 185 -3.94 -37.91 22.66
N ASN A 186 -5.27 -38.06 22.68
CA ASN A 186 -6.01 -38.98 23.56
C ASN A 186 -5.65 -38.79 25.05
N LEU A 187 -5.57 -37.52 25.47
CA LEU A 187 -5.26 -37.10 26.82
C LEU A 187 -6.47 -36.48 27.49
N ASN A 188 -6.57 -36.65 28.81
CA ASN A 188 -7.50 -35.88 29.63
C ASN A 188 -7.06 -34.41 29.68
N TYR A 189 -7.97 -33.48 29.37
CA TYR A 189 -7.66 -32.05 29.30
C TYR A 189 -7.24 -31.47 30.65
N ASP A 190 -7.83 -31.93 31.75
CA ASP A 190 -7.56 -31.41 33.09
C ASP A 190 -6.12 -31.70 33.57
N ASP A 191 -5.44 -32.66 32.93
CA ASP A 191 -4.05 -33.02 33.18
C ASP A 191 -3.05 -32.30 32.24
N VAL A 192 -3.55 -31.44 31.35
CA VAL A 192 -2.76 -30.72 30.35
C VAL A 192 -2.45 -29.30 30.82
N SER A 193 -1.20 -28.89 30.63
CA SER A 193 -0.74 -27.51 30.82
C SER A 193 -0.05 -27.02 29.55
N TYR A 194 -0.13 -25.72 29.28
CA TYR A 194 0.40 -25.15 28.06
C TYR A 194 0.90 -23.71 28.26
N LEU A 195 1.79 -23.29 27.37
CA LEU A 195 2.22 -21.91 27.21
C LEU A 195 2.02 -21.53 25.75
N VAL A 196 1.22 -20.48 25.52
CA VAL A 196 0.88 -19.99 24.18
C VAL A 196 1.30 -18.53 24.07
N ALA A 197 1.90 -18.14 22.96
CA ALA A 197 2.25 -16.75 22.71
C ALA A 197 2.35 -16.44 21.22
N GLY A 198 2.04 -15.20 20.86
CA GLY A 198 2.15 -14.66 19.50
C GLY A 198 1.22 -13.49 19.32
N ILE A 199 0.39 -13.51 18.28
CA ILE A 199 -0.65 -12.50 18.05
C ILE A 199 -2.01 -13.18 17.91
N ASN A 200 -3.10 -12.42 18.01
CA ASN A 200 -4.45 -12.95 17.84
C ASN A 200 -4.57 -13.81 16.56
N HIS A 201 -5.17 -15.00 16.70
CA HIS A 201 -5.35 -16.01 15.63
C HIS A 201 -4.05 -16.53 14.99
N MET A 202 -2.89 -16.22 15.58
CA MET A 202 -1.59 -16.73 15.14
C MET A 202 -0.59 -16.72 16.32
N ALA A 203 -1.03 -17.31 17.43
CA ALA A 203 -0.21 -17.60 18.58
C ALA A 203 0.17 -19.08 18.56
N PHE A 204 1.31 -19.46 19.13
CA PHE A 204 1.82 -20.83 19.03
C PHE A 204 1.93 -21.47 20.40
N PHE A 205 1.62 -22.77 20.48
CA PHE A 205 1.79 -23.59 21.68
C PHE A 205 3.28 -23.84 21.95
N LEU A 206 3.98 -22.88 22.53
CA LEU A 206 5.40 -22.96 22.88
C LEU A 206 5.71 -24.11 23.85
N LYS A 207 4.76 -24.44 24.72
CA LYS A 207 4.75 -25.64 25.54
C LYS A 207 3.38 -26.30 25.48
N PHE A 208 3.36 -27.62 25.38
CA PHE A 208 2.16 -28.43 25.52
C PHE A 208 2.54 -29.68 26.31
N GLN A 209 2.12 -29.76 27.57
CA GLN A 209 2.60 -30.75 28.53
C GLN A 209 1.45 -31.53 29.14
N TYR A 210 1.66 -32.83 29.33
CA TYR A 210 0.76 -33.72 30.07
C TYR A 210 1.45 -34.17 31.35
N GLN A 211 0.88 -33.86 32.52
CA GLN A 211 1.48 -34.17 33.82
C GLN A 211 2.97 -33.78 33.91
N GLY A 212 3.30 -32.60 33.37
CA GLY A 212 4.67 -32.05 33.33
C GLY A 212 5.59 -32.58 32.22
N GLN A 213 5.17 -33.58 31.43
CA GLN A 213 5.96 -34.14 30.33
C GLN A 213 5.59 -33.50 28.99
N ASP A 214 6.57 -33.29 28.11
CA ASP A 214 6.32 -32.76 26.76
C ASP A 214 5.45 -33.73 25.93
N ALA A 215 4.29 -33.25 25.50
CA ALA A 215 3.30 -34.03 24.76
C ALA A 215 3.38 -33.82 23.23
N TYR A 216 4.28 -32.96 22.73
CA TYR A 216 4.48 -32.78 21.28
C TYR A 216 4.74 -34.08 20.50
N PRO A 217 5.51 -35.07 21.01
CA PRO A 217 5.69 -36.33 20.30
C PRO A 217 4.36 -37.04 19.96
N LEU A 218 3.33 -36.90 20.80
CA LEU A 218 2.00 -37.43 20.54
C LEU A 218 1.30 -36.69 19.40
N LEU A 219 1.44 -35.36 19.34
CA LEU A 219 0.89 -34.52 18.26
C LEU A 219 1.56 -34.81 16.91
N PHE A 220 2.88 -35.02 16.89
CA PHE A 220 3.60 -35.42 15.68
C PHE A 220 3.22 -36.83 15.20
N LYS A 221 3.01 -37.77 16.11
CA LYS A 221 2.50 -39.11 15.75
C LYS A 221 1.13 -39.03 15.09
N ALA A 222 0.32 -38.10 15.58
CA ALA A 222 -1.02 -37.82 15.12
C ALA A 222 -1.12 -37.20 13.72
N LEU A 223 -0.04 -36.65 13.18
CA LEU A 223 0.01 -36.13 11.79
C LEU A 223 -0.37 -37.18 10.73
N ASN A 224 -0.19 -38.46 11.05
CA ASN A 224 -0.43 -39.56 10.12
C ASN A 224 -1.79 -40.25 10.38
N ASP A 225 -2.60 -39.70 11.29
CA ASP A 225 -3.92 -40.23 11.60
C ASP A 225 -4.90 -39.81 10.49
N PRO A 226 -5.46 -40.77 9.72
CA PRO A 226 -6.36 -40.44 8.63
C PRO A 226 -7.63 -39.73 9.13
N ASP A 227 -8.08 -39.93 10.36
CA ASP A 227 -9.34 -39.37 10.85
C ASP A 227 -9.26 -37.85 11.13
N ARG A 228 -8.08 -37.22 11.00
CA ARG A 228 -7.84 -35.79 11.33
C ARG A 228 -7.97 -34.86 10.13
N HIS A 229 -8.99 -35.09 9.32
CA HIS A 229 -9.20 -34.41 8.05
C HIS A 229 -9.51 -32.91 8.11
N TYR A 230 -9.84 -32.37 9.28
CA TYR A 230 -10.28 -30.97 9.43
C TYR A 230 -9.15 -29.99 9.77
N GLU A 231 -7.95 -30.49 10.11
CA GLU A 231 -6.84 -29.64 10.57
C GLU A 231 -5.57 -29.70 9.70
N LEU A 232 -5.74 -30.04 8.43
CA LEU A 232 -4.63 -30.35 7.52
C LEU A 232 -3.65 -29.19 7.36
N VAL A 233 -4.13 -27.95 7.29
CA VAL A 233 -3.28 -26.76 7.15
C VAL A 233 -2.43 -26.55 8.40
N ARG A 234 -3.04 -26.59 9.60
CA ARG A 234 -2.31 -26.35 10.85
C ARG A 234 -1.31 -27.44 11.18
N TYR A 235 -1.69 -28.67 10.91
CA TYR A 235 -0.80 -29.81 11.05
C TYR A 235 0.36 -29.76 10.05
N GLU A 236 0.13 -29.32 8.81
CA GLU A 236 1.22 -29.09 7.86
C GLU A 236 2.13 -27.95 8.34
N MET A 237 1.58 -26.85 8.84
CA MET A 237 2.38 -25.77 9.41
C MET A 237 3.16 -26.23 10.65
N MET A 238 2.58 -27.03 11.54
CA MET A 238 3.30 -27.65 12.67
C MET A 238 4.44 -28.56 12.17
N ARG A 239 4.20 -29.36 11.12
CA ARG A 239 5.23 -30.22 10.51
C ARG A 239 6.44 -29.41 10.03
N ARG A 240 6.23 -28.20 9.52
CA ARG A 240 7.31 -27.33 8.99
C ARG A 240 7.95 -26.43 10.05
N LEU A 241 7.18 -25.93 11.00
CA LEU A 241 7.62 -24.94 11.98
C LEU A 241 8.02 -25.52 13.33
N GLY A 242 7.58 -26.73 13.64
CA GLY A 242 7.82 -27.40 14.92
C GLY A 242 6.75 -27.16 15.99
N TYR A 243 5.84 -26.21 15.77
CA TYR A 243 4.87 -25.75 16.78
C TYR A 243 3.46 -25.67 16.19
N PHE A 244 2.46 -26.06 16.99
CA PHE A 244 1.05 -25.92 16.61
C PHE A 244 0.57 -24.49 16.84
N VAL A 245 -0.19 -23.95 15.89
CA VAL A 245 -0.71 -22.57 15.94
C VAL A 245 -2.16 -22.52 16.45
N THR A 246 -2.56 -21.38 16.99
CA THR A 246 -3.94 -21.06 17.27
C THR A 246 -4.71 -20.67 16.00
N GLU A 247 -6.03 -20.75 16.18
CA GLU A 247 -7.12 -20.63 15.22
C GLU A 247 -7.10 -21.65 14.08
N SER A 248 -8.25 -21.97 13.49
CA SER A 248 -8.50 -23.12 12.61
C SER A 248 -7.79 -23.10 11.25
N SER A 249 -7.79 -24.26 10.57
CA SER A 249 -7.17 -24.42 9.24
C SER A 249 -7.72 -23.50 8.14
N GLU A 250 -9.01 -23.16 8.21
CA GLU A 250 -9.64 -22.18 7.31
C GLU A 250 -8.95 -20.81 7.45
N HIS A 251 -8.83 -20.28 8.67
CA HIS A 251 -8.14 -19.02 8.94
C HIS A 251 -6.66 -19.06 8.53
N GLN A 252 -5.92 -20.08 9.00
CA GLN A 252 -4.49 -20.13 8.72
C GLN A 252 -4.17 -20.23 7.22
N SER A 253 -5.07 -20.81 6.41
CA SER A 253 -4.89 -20.92 4.96
C SER A 253 -4.83 -19.56 4.24
N GLU A 254 -5.36 -18.49 4.85
CA GLU A 254 -5.30 -17.11 4.36
C GLU A 254 -4.19 -16.28 5.00
N TYR A 255 -3.64 -16.71 6.13
CA TYR A 255 -2.68 -15.89 6.90
C TYR A 255 -1.24 -16.13 6.47
N VAL A 256 -1.02 -17.12 5.60
CA VAL A 256 0.27 -17.52 5.08
C VAL A 256 0.20 -17.72 3.55
N PRO A 257 1.30 -17.50 2.82
CA PRO A 257 1.27 -17.47 1.35
C PRO A 257 1.28 -18.88 0.70
N HIS A 258 1.25 -19.95 1.50
CA HIS A 258 1.68 -21.29 1.06
C HIS A 258 0.57 -22.16 0.45
N PHE A 259 -0.69 -21.71 0.45
CA PHE A 259 -1.83 -22.57 0.17
C PHE A 259 -2.71 -22.07 -0.99
N ILE A 260 -3.62 -21.13 -0.74
CA ILE A 260 -4.72 -20.77 -1.67
C ILE A 260 -4.21 -20.31 -3.05
N HIS A 261 -3.09 -19.56 -3.08
CA HIS A 261 -2.51 -19.02 -4.31
C HIS A 261 -2.07 -20.10 -5.32
N PHE A 262 -1.68 -21.29 -4.85
CA PHE A 262 -1.17 -22.38 -5.69
C PHE A 262 -2.25 -23.16 -6.45
N GLY A 263 -3.49 -22.65 -6.48
CA GLY A 263 -4.58 -23.17 -7.29
C GLY A 263 -5.34 -24.33 -6.67
N GLU A 264 -6.25 -24.92 -7.45
CA GLU A 264 -7.22 -25.93 -6.96
C GLU A 264 -6.56 -27.17 -6.40
N GLU A 265 -5.41 -27.60 -6.93
CA GLU A 265 -4.71 -28.78 -6.42
C GLU A 265 -4.36 -28.63 -4.93
N MET A 266 -3.91 -27.44 -4.51
CA MET A 266 -3.61 -27.18 -3.09
C MET A 266 -4.87 -27.01 -2.26
N VAL A 267 -5.91 -26.37 -2.80
CA VAL A 267 -7.22 -26.23 -2.15
C VAL A 267 -7.81 -27.61 -1.85
N ASP A 268 -7.84 -28.51 -2.82
CA ASP A 268 -8.37 -29.87 -2.68
C ASP A 268 -7.51 -30.72 -1.73
N ARG A 269 -6.18 -30.66 -1.89
CA ARG A 269 -5.24 -31.43 -1.05
C ARG A 269 -5.40 -31.12 0.44
N TYR A 270 -5.57 -29.84 0.78
CA TYR A 270 -5.70 -29.39 2.17
C TYR A 270 -7.15 -29.15 2.60
N LYS A 271 -8.13 -29.47 1.74
CA LYS A 271 -9.57 -29.31 1.98
C LYS A 271 -9.94 -27.89 2.43
N ILE A 272 -9.38 -26.89 1.78
CA ILE A 272 -9.52 -25.49 2.16
C ILE A 272 -10.94 -25.00 1.80
N PRO A 273 -11.75 -24.57 2.78
CA PRO A 273 -13.15 -24.24 2.52
C PRO A 273 -13.29 -22.79 2.03
N LEU A 274 -13.00 -22.51 0.77
CA LEU A 274 -13.23 -21.17 0.19
C LEU A 274 -14.67 -20.70 0.39
N ASP A 275 -14.90 -19.41 0.62
CA ASP A 275 -16.20 -18.79 0.89
C ASP A 275 -16.94 -19.32 2.15
N GLU A 276 -16.22 -19.92 3.11
CA GLU A 276 -16.80 -20.53 4.31
C GLU A 276 -17.61 -19.56 5.17
N TYR A 277 -17.09 -18.36 5.43
CA TYR A 277 -17.80 -17.40 6.28
C TYR A 277 -19.10 -16.92 5.64
N ILE A 278 -19.14 -16.78 4.31
CA ILE A 278 -20.38 -16.48 3.57
C ILE A 278 -21.42 -17.58 3.82
N ARG A 279 -21.05 -18.85 3.60
CA ARG A 279 -21.95 -19.99 3.82
C ARG A 279 -22.46 -20.05 5.27
N ARG A 280 -21.55 -19.82 6.24
CA ARG A 280 -21.87 -19.82 7.67
C ARG A 280 -22.89 -18.73 8.01
N CYS A 281 -22.69 -17.51 7.51
CA CYS A 281 -23.63 -16.40 7.71
C CYS A 281 -25.00 -16.69 7.08
N GLU A 282 -25.05 -17.23 5.87
CA GLU A 282 -26.31 -17.58 5.20
C GLU A 282 -27.09 -18.65 5.96
N ALA A 283 -26.41 -19.69 6.44
CA ALA A 283 -27.03 -20.72 7.27
C ALA A 283 -27.59 -20.15 8.59
N ILE A 284 -26.82 -19.28 9.27
CA ILE A 284 -27.28 -18.62 10.50
C ILE A 284 -28.52 -17.77 10.23
N ILE A 285 -28.51 -16.94 9.19
CA ILE A 285 -29.63 -16.06 8.84
C ILE A 285 -30.88 -16.88 8.47
N ALA A 286 -30.72 -17.95 7.69
CA ALA A 286 -31.83 -18.82 7.32
C ALA A 286 -32.52 -19.45 8.55
N SER A 287 -31.73 -19.78 9.57
CA SER A 287 -32.22 -20.36 10.83
C SER A 287 -32.63 -19.33 11.90
N TRP A 288 -32.40 -18.03 11.66
CA TRP A 288 -32.58 -17.00 12.69
C TRP A 288 -34.03 -16.89 13.15
N LYS A 289 -35.01 -16.88 12.25
CA LYS A 289 -36.44 -16.74 12.63
C LYS A 289 -36.90 -17.89 13.52
N ASP A 290 -36.49 -19.11 13.24
CA ASP A 290 -36.82 -20.28 14.06
C ASP A 290 -36.10 -20.23 15.40
N THR A 291 -34.84 -19.78 15.40
CA THR A 291 -34.04 -19.62 16.62
C THR A 291 -34.61 -18.53 17.51
N GLU A 292 -34.96 -17.38 16.94
CA GLU A 292 -35.61 -16.26 17.60
C GLU A 292 -36.94 -16.69 18.21
N ALA A 293 -37.81 -17.35 17.44
CA ALA A 293 -39.09 -17.88 17.93
C ALA A 293 -38.90 -18.83 19.13
N LYS A 294 -37.89 -19.71 19.09
CA LYS A 294 -37.54 -20.59 20.22
C LYS A 294 -36.99 -19.82 21.42
N LEU A 295 -36.19 -18.77 21.18
CA LEU A 295 -35.60 -17.94 22.24
C LEU A 295 -36.62 -17.04 22.95
N ILE A 296 -37.67 -16.61 22.24
CA ILE A 296 -38.73 -15.75 22.81
C ILE A 296 -39.94 -16.55 23.31
N GLY A 297 -40.22 -17.74 22.77
CA GLY A 297 -41.40 -18.53 23.10
C GLY A 297 -41.46 -19.01 24.55
N GLU A 298 -42.59 -18.81 25.21
CA GLU A 298 -42.80 -19.13 26.64
C GLU A 298 -43.01 -20.63 26.92
N GLU A 299 -43.33 -21.43 25.90
CA GLU A 299 -43.66 -22.87 26.05
C GLU A 299 -42.44 -23.79 26.23
N GLY A 300 -41.22 -23.30 25.98
CA GLY A 300 -39.98 -24.08 26.12
C GLY A 300 -39.14 -23.65 27.34
N GLU A 301 -38.52 -24.61 28.05
CA GLU A 301 -37.50 -24.27 29.05
C GLU A 301 -36.28 -23.65 28.37
N ILE A 302 -35.78 -22.53 28.92
CA ILE A 302 -34.48 -22.00 28.49
C ILE A 302 -33.38 -22.91 29.04
N GLU A 303 -32.61 -23.52 28.15
CA GLU A 303 -31.42 -24.27 28.54
C GLU A 303 -30.32 -23.28 28.91
N VAL A 304 -29.86 -23.36 30.16
CA VAL A 304 -28.63 -22.71 30.62
C VAL A 304 -27.63 -23.84 30.81
N LYS A 305 -26.59 -23.85 29.97
CA LYS A 305 -25.53 -24.87 30.01
C LYS A 305 -24.57 -24.58 31.18
N GLU A 306 -23.76 -25.57 31.54
CA GLU A 306 -22.58 -25.33 32.36
C GLU A 306 -21.72 -24.21 31.76
N GLN A 307 -20.99 -23.48 32.62
CA GLN A 307 -20.21 -22.31 32.23
C GLN A 307 -19.34 -22.58 31.00
N SER A 308 -19.43 -21.71 30.00
CA SER A 308 -18.83 -21.91 28.68
C SER A 308 -17.30 -21.75 28.62
N HIS A 309 -16.68 -21.33 29.72
CA HIS A 309 -15.26 -20.96 29.81
C HIS A 309 -14.88 -19.68 29.02
N GLU A 310 -15.84 -18.85 28.63
CA GLU A 310 -15.56 -17.54 28.01
C GLU A 310 -14.82 -16.61 28.97
N TYR A 311 -13.61 -16.16 28.60
CA TYR A 311 -12.69 -15.50 29.52
C TYR A 311 -13.25 -14.26 30.22
N GLY A 312 -14.12 -13.48 29.56
CA GLY A 312 -14.67 -12.25 30.13
C GLY A 312 -15.39 -12.46 31.46
N SER A 313 -16.16 -13.54 31.61
CA SER A 313 -16.85 -13.85 32.87
C SER A 313 -15.86 -14.19 33.99
N PHE A 314 -14.81 -14.94 33.67
CA PHE A 314 -13.76 -15.32 34.61
C PHE A 314 -12.88 -14.14 35.00
N ILE A 315 -12.60 -13.21 34.09
CA ILE A 315 -11.85 -11.99 34.37
C ILE A 315 -12.60 -11.14 35.38
N ILE A 316 -13.88 -10.84 35.11
CA ILE A 316 -14.73 -10.05 36.00
C ILE A 316 -14.78 -10.70 37.39
N HIS A 317 -15.07 -12.01 37.45
CA HIS A 317 -15.12 -12.73 38.72
C HIS A 317 -13.78 -12.68 39.47
N SER A 318 -12.66 -12.88 38.78
CA SER A 318 -11.33 -12.92 39.41
C SER A 318 -10.95 -11.55 40.01
N ILE A 319 -11.28 -10.46 39.31
CA ILE A 319 -11.07 -9.09 39.80
C ILE A 319 -11.95 -8.79 41.01
N GLU A 320 -13.24 -9.14 40.98
CA GLU A 320 -14.14 -8.86 42.10
C GLU A 320 -13.86 -9.72 43.35
N THR A 321 -13.39 -10.95 43.17
CA THR A 321 -13.25 -11.92 44.28
C THR A 321 -11.81 -12.15 44.72
N ASN A 322 -10.83 -11.61 44.01
CA ASN A 322 -9.42 -11.93 44.16
C ASN A 322 -9.13 -13.44 44.02
N THR A 323 -9.89 -14.14 43.17
CA THR A 323 -9.65 -15.55 42.82
C THR A 323 -8.65 -15.61 41.67
N PRO A 324 -7.39 -16.05 41.87
CA PRO A 324 -6.38 -15.97 40.81
C PRO A 324 -6.65 -16.96 39.68
N ARG A 325 -6.61 -16.49 38.43
CA ARG A 325 -6.72 -17.31 37.22
C ARG A 325 -5.73 -16.88 36.15
N THR A 326 -5.36 -17.80 35.26
CA THR A 326 -4.66 -17.45 34.02
C THR A 326 -5.66 -17.44 32.87
N VAL A 327 -5.66 -16.35 32.11
CA VAL A 327 -6.40 -16.23 30.84
C VAL A 327 -5.42 -15.85 29.74
N TYR A 328 -5.78 -16.05 28.47
CA TYR A 328 -4.98 -15.54 27.36
C TYR A 328 -5.65 -14.29 26.82
N GLY A 329 -4.91 -13.18 26.86
CA GLY A 329 -5.41 -11.86 26.52
C GLY A 329 -4.57 -11.20 25.43
N ASN A 330 -5.23 -10.37 24.63
CA ASN A 330 -4.61 -9.55 23.61
C ASN A 330 -4.34 -8.17 24.22
N VAL A 331 -3.06 -7.82 24.34
CA VAL A 331 -2.57 -6.64 25.07
C VAL A 331 -1.40 -5.98 24.33
N PRO A 332 -1.08 -4.71 24.58
CA PRO A 332 0.07 -4.03 24.00
C PRO A 332 1.39 -4.72 24.37
N ASN A 333 2.27 -4.92 23.40
CA ASN A 333 3.60 -5.49 23.60
C ASN A 333 4.54 -4.45 24.21
N GLN A 334 4.61 -4.43 25.54
CA GLN A 334 5.51 -3.58 26.32
C GLN A 334 6.63 -4.43 26.95
N GLY A 335 7.46 -5.04 26.10
CA GLY A 335 8.53 -5.95 26.51
C GLY A 335 8.07 -7.36 26.88
N LEU A 336 6.87 -7.77 26.42
CA LEU A 336 6.30 -9.09 26.68
C LEU A 336 6.91 -10.15 25.75
N ILE A 337 6.99 -9.82 24.45
CA ILE A 337 7.65 -10.63 23.44
C ILE A 337 8.79 -9.81 22.83
N ASP A 338 10.03 -10.24 23.08
CA ASP A 338 11.25 -9.44 22.85
C ASP A 338 11.53 -9.21 21.36
N ASN A 339 11.22 -10.20 20.52
CA ASN A 339 11.50 -10.18 19.06
C ASN A 339 10.25 -9.93 18.19
N LEU A 340 9.21 -9.32 18.77
CA LEU A 340 8.12 -8.68 18.04
C LEU A 340 8.18 -7.16 18.23
N LEU A 341 7.50 -6.42 17.36
CA LEU A 341 7.46 -4.96 17.42
C LEU A 341 6.88 -4.48 18.76
N GLN A 342 7.55 -3.51 19.39
CA GLN A 342 7.03 -2.90 20.62
C GLN A 342 5.81 -2.02 20.31
N GLY A 343 4.81 -2.06 21.17
CA GLY A 343 3.51 -1.42 20.98
C GLY A 343 2.51 -2.20 20.12
N CYS A 344 2.92 -3.24 19.39
CA CYS A 344 1.93 -4.08 18.68
C CYS A 344 1.08 -4.88 19.66
N CYS A 345 -0.13 -5.28 19.27
CA CYS A 345 -0.97 -6.13 20.11
C CYS A 345 -0.50 -7.59 20.04
N VAL A 346 -0.20 -8.20 21.19
CA VAL A 346 0.25 -9.60 21.34
C VAL A 346 -0.74 -10.40 22.17
N GLU A 347 -0.85 -11.69 21.89
CA GLU A 347 -1.66 -12.65 22.65
C GLU A 347 -0.74 -13.45 23.58
N VAL A 348 -0.90 -13.24 24.90
CA VAL A 348 -0.05 -13.82 25.94
C VAL A 348 -0.89 -14.27 27.14
N PRO A 349 -0.39 -15.16 28.01
CA PRO A 349 -1.00 -15.42 29.31
C PRO A 349 -0.99 -14.17 30.18
N CYS A 350 -2.12 -13.94 30.86
CA CYS A 350 -2.33 -12.87 31.81
C CYS A 350 -2.81 -13.49 33.13
N LEU A 351 -2.12 -13.18 34.23
CA LEU A 351 -2.57 -13.50 35.57
C LEU A 351 -3.65 -12.48 35.97
N VAL A 352 -4.82 -12.96 36.37
CA VAL A 352 -5.95 -12.13 36.76
C VAL A 352 -6.32 -12.43 38.19
N ASP A 353 -6.36 -11.41 39.03
CA ASP A 353 -6.79 -11.45 40.42
C ASP A 353 -7.34 -10.06 40.83
N GLY A 354 -7.46 -9.80 42.14
CA GLY A 354 -8.00 -8.54 42.65
C GLY A 354 -7.13 -7.31 42.38
N THR A 355 -5.89 -7.50 41.90
CA THR A 355 -5.01 -6.41 41.43
C THR A 355 -5.27 -6.03 39.98
N GLY A 356 -6.08 -6.81 39.26
CA GLY A 356 -6.39 -6.60 37.85
C GLY A 356 -5.76 -7.65 36.94
N LEU A 357 -5.51 -7.26 35.70
CA LEU A 357 -4.96 -8.12 34.66
C LEU A 357 -3.47 -7.84 34.47
N ASN A 358 -2.65 -8.86 34.70
CA ASN A 358 -1.18 -8.76 34.70
C ASN A 358 -0.59 -9.66 33.60
N PRO A 359 -0.25 -9.11 32.42
CA PRO A 359 0.37 -9.87 31.34
C PRO A 359 1.74 -10.43 31.73
N VAL A 360 2.03 -11.65 31.29
CA VAL A 360 3.27 -12.35 31.64
C VAL A 360 4.29 -12.24 30.52
N LYS A 361 5.54 -11.90 30.86
CA LYS A 361 6.65 -11.86 29.92
C LYS A 361 6.97 -13.26 29.37
N ILE A 362 7.15 -13.34 28.06
CA ILE A 362 7.45 -14.58 27.32
C ILE A 362 8.92 -14.68 26.96
N GLY A 363 9.54 -13.55 26.58
CA GLY A 363 10.88 -13.52 26.01
C GLY A 363 10.83 -13.59 24.48
N GLU A 364 11.83 -14.22 23.85
CA GLU A 364 11.85 -14.39 22.39
C GLU A 364 10.98 -15.57 21.94
N LEU A 365 10.17 -15.36 20.91
CA LEU A 365 9.59 -16.48 20.15
C LEU A 365 10.69 -17.16 19.32
N PRO A 366 10.57 -18.48 19.03
CA PRO A 366 11.39 -19.12 18.02
C PRO A 366 11.41 -18.31 16.70
N PRO A 367 12.58 -18.09 16.05
CA PRO A 367 12.71 -17.12 14.96
C PRO A 367 11.74 -17.31 13.79
N GLN A 368 11.44 -18.57 13.42
CA GLN A 368 10.49 -18.88 12.35
C GLN A 368 9.05 -18.50 12.70
N LEU A 369 8.68 -18.56 13.99
CA LEU A 369 7.36 -18.15 14.46
C LEU A 369 7.27 -16.63 14.52
N ALA A 370 8.32 -15.98 15.05
CA ALA A 370 8.43 -14.52 15.05
C ALA A 370 8.34 -13.95 13.63
N ALA A 371 9.00 -14.57 12.65
CA ALA A 371 8.96 -14.14 11.24
C ALA A 371 7.53 -14.16 10.66
N ILE A 372 6.77 -15.23 10.93
CA ILE A 372 5.38 -15.36 10.49
C ILE A 372 4.45 -14.39 11.24
N CYS A 373 4.64 -14.22 12.56
CA CYS A 373 3.92 -13.18 13.31
C CYS A 373 4.20 -11.79 12.73
N MET A 374 5.47 -11.46 12.49
CA MET A 374 5.87 -10.15 11.99
C MET A 374 5.32 -9.83 10.60
N SER A 375 5.18 -10.83 9.71
CA SER A 375 4.55 -10.58 8.40
C SER A 375 3.13 -10.05 8.52
N ASN A 376 2.38 -10.52 9.53
CA ASN A 376 1.01 -10.06 9.80
C ASN A 376 0.96 -8.81 10.69
N VAL A 377 1.88 -8.67 11.66
CA VAL A 377 2.00 -7.43 12.48
C VAL A 377 2.27 -6.21 11.59
N ASN A 378 3.05 -6.35 10.52
CA ASN A 378 3.30 -5.26 9.57
C ASN A 378 2.01 -4.79 8.88
N VAL A 379 1.12 -5.71 8.50
CA VAL A 379 -0.20 -5.40 7.93
C VAL A 379 -1.08 -4.68 8.95
N GLN A 380 -1.11 -5.19 10.18
CA GLN A 380 -1.87 -4.60 11.28
C GLN A 380 -1.41 -3.16 11.55
N ARG A 381 -0.10 -2.93 11.63
CA ARG A 381 0.49 -1.59 11.84
C ARG A 381 0.05 -0.59 10.78
N LEU A 382 0.14 -0.99 9.50
CA LEU A 382 -0.22 -0.13 8.38
C LEU A 382 -1.71 0.15 8.37
N THR A 383 -2.55 -0.84 8.70
CA THR A 383 -4.00 -0.65 8.80
C THR A 383 -4.38 0.29 9.95
N VAL A 384 -3.76 0.12 11.13
CA VAL A 384 -3.94 1.05 12.27
C VAL A 384 -3.49 2.45 11.87
N SER A 385 -2.33 2.59 11.22
CA SER A 385 -1.84 3.89 10.72
C SER A 385 -2.84 4.52 9.73
N ALA A 386 -3.38 3.75 8.78
CA ALA A 386 -4.39 4.22 7.84
C ALA A 386 -5.64 4.76 8.56
N ALA A 387 -6.14 4.01 9.56
CA ALA A 387 -7.32 4.40 10.33
C ALA A 387 -7.09 5.64 11.20
N LEU A 388 -5.89 5.80 11.79
CA LEU A 388 -5.56 6.92 12.67
C LEU A 388 -5.18 8.19 11.91
N THR A 389 -4.48 8.08 10.77
CA THR A 389 -3.99 9.25 10.03
C THR A 389 -4.86 9.64 8.84
N GLY A 390 -5.79 8.78 8.41
CA GLY A 390 -6.60 9.00 7.20
C GLY A 390 -5.80 8.92 5.88
N LYS A 391 -4.57 8.40 5.93
CA LYS A 391 -3.70 8.29 4.76
C LYS A 391 -4.04 7.03 3.97
N ARG A 392 -4.62 7.21 2.79
CA ARG A 392 -5.02 6.11 1.89
C ARG A 392 -3.85 5.20 1.52
N GLU A 393 -2.65 5.75 1.42
CA GLU A 393 -1.45 5.01 1.02
C GLU A 393 -1.10 3.84 1.93
N HIS A 394 -1.42 3.95 3.23
CA HIS A 394 -1.21 2.88 4.18
C HIS A 394 -2.14 1.68 3.94
N ILE A 395 -3.31 1.88 3.32
CA ILE A 395 -4.21 0.79 2.91
C ILE A 395 -3.53 -0.06 1.83
N TYR A 396 -3.01 0.57 0.78
CA TYR A 396 -2.32 -0.16 -0.29
C TYR A 396 -1.07 -0.85 0.22
N GLN A 397 -0.31 -0.19 1.10
CA GLN A 397 0.88 -0.78 1.71
C GLN A 397 0.52 -1.99 2.58
N ALA A 398 -0.58 -1.92 3.34
CA ALA A 398 -1.08 -3.04 4.13
C ALA A 398 -1.46 -4.23 3.22
N ALA A 399 -2.23 -3.97 2.16
CA ALA A 399 -2.63 -5.01 1.21
C ALA A 399 -1.44 -5.57 0.42
N MET A 400 -0.46 -4.75 0.07
CA MET A 400 0.79 -5.18 -0.58
C MET A 400 1.65 -6.04 0.33
N ALA A 401 1.66 -5.77 1.64
CA ALA A 401 2.43 -6.53 2.62
C ALA A 401 1.71 -7.80 3.11
N ASP A 402 0.39 -7.89 2.90
CA ASP A 402 -0.41 -9.05 3.29
C ASP A 402 0.07 -10.32 2.56
N PRO A 403 0.47 -11.39 3.29
CA PRO A 403 1.11 -12.54 2.66
C PRO A 403 0.28 -13.22 1.57
N HIS A 404 -1.04 -13.35 1.77
CA HIS A 404 -1.93 -13.99 0.81
C HIS A 404 -2.21 -13.11 -0.39
N THR A 405 -2.47 -11.82 -0.17
CA THR A 405 -2.65 -10.84 -1.24
C THR A 405 -1.38 -10.70 -2.09
N ALA A 406 -0.21 -10.56 -1.46
CA ALA A 406 1.08 -10.42 -2.13
C ALA A 406 1.46 -11.65 -2.96
N ALA A 407 1.12 -12.84 -2.48
CA ALA A 407 1.30 -14.06 -3.27
C ALA A 407 0.34 -14.11 -4.46
N SER A 408 -0.89 -13.63 -4.29
CA SER A 408 -1.97 -13.84 -5.25
C SER A 408 -2.07 -12.81 -6.37
N LEU A 409 -1.67 -11.56 -6.14
CA LEU A 409 -1.97 -10.44 -7.05
C LEU A 409 -0.72 -9.60 -7.40
N PRO A 410 -0.58 -9.13 -8.65
CA PRO A 410 0.36 -8.06 -8.99
C PRO A 410 -0.08 -6.71 -8.41
N LEU A 411 0.86 -5.77 -8.26
CA LEU A 411 0.66 -4.49 -7.58
C LEU A 411 -0.48 -3.64 -8.17
N ASP A 412 -0.60 -3.58 -9.49
CA ASP A 412 -1.66 -2.84 -10.18
C ASP A 412 -3.06 -3.35 -9.80
N LYS A 413 -3.22 -4.68 -9.70
CA LYS A 413 -4.47 -5.29 -9.24
C LYS A 413 -4.72 -5.05 -7.76
N ILE A 414 -3.68 -5.06 -6.92
CA ILE A 414 -3.81 -4.76 -5.49
C ILE A 414 -4.35 -3.33 -5.30
N TRP A 415 -3.80 -2.36 -6.02
CA TRP A 415 -4.26 -0.96 -5.96
C TRP A 415 -5.70 -0.82 -6.43
N ALA A 416 -6.03 -1.36 -7.60
CA ALA A 416 -7.38 -1.30 -8.15
C ALA A 416 -8.42 -1.96 -7.23
N MET A 417 -8.08 -3.12 -6.64
CA MET A 417 -8.92 -3.80 -5.66
C MET A 417 -9.16 -2.95 -4.41
N CYS A 418 -8.10 -2.34 -3.86
CA CYS A 418 -8.22 -1.45 -2.72
C CYS A 418 -9.07 -0.21 -3.06
N ASP A 419 -8.93 0.33 -4.27
CA ASP A 419 -9.73 1.47 -4.73
C ASP A 419 -11.22 1.13 -4.78
N GLU A 420 -11.58 0.00 -5.41
CA GLU A 420 -12.96 -0.45 -5.48
C GLU A 420 -13.55 -0.76 -4.10
N LEU A 421 -12.76 -1.38 -3.20
CA LEU A 421 -13.17 -1.63 -1.81
C LEU A 421 -13.42 -0.34 -1.03
N VAL A 422 -12.52 0.65 -1.14
CA VAL A 422 -12.68 1.96 -0.49
C VAL A 422 -13.94 2.64 -1.02
N GLU A 423 -14.08 2.75 -2.34
CA GLU A 423 -15.23 3.39 -2.97
C GLU A 423 -16.56 2.73 -2.59
N GLN A 424 -16.60 1.39 -2.60
CA GLN A 424 -17.82 0.65 -2.27
C GLN A 424 -18.19 0.82 -0.79
N HIS A 425 -17.24 0.70 0.15
CA HIS A 425 -17.55 0.88 1.57
C HIS A 425 -17.84 2.35 1.94
N GLN A 426 -17.29 3.33 1.22
CA GLN A 426 -17.67 4.74 1.35
C GLN A 426 -19.11 4.97 0.87
N LYS A 427 -19.47 4.40 -0.28
CA LYS A 427 -20.84 4.44 -0.82
C LYS A 427 -21.85 3.80 0.14
N ASP A 428 -21.47 2.71 0.80
CA ASP A 428 -22.30 2.03 1.80
C ASP A 428 -22.32 2.75 3.16
N GLY A 429 -21.52 3.81 3.33
CA GLY A 429 -21.50 4.66 4.53
C GLY A 429 -20.69 4.11 5.71
N PHE A 430 -19.82 3.14 5.48
CA PHE A 430 -19.01 2.51 6.54
C PHE A 430 -17.54 2.93 6.58
N LEU A 431 -17.05 3.60 5.54
CA LEU A 431 -15.74 4.25 5.54
C LEU A 431 -15.87 5.76 5.39
N GLY A 432 -15.02 6.48 6.11
CA GLY A 432 -14.86 7.92 5.97
C GLY A 432 -14.07 8.31 4.72
N GLU A 433 -13.85 9.62 4.56
CA GLU A 433 -12.96 10.15 3.53
C GLU A 433 -11.50 9.92 3.90
N PHE A 434 -10.72 9.43 2.94
CA PHE A 434 -9.26 9.37 3.04
C PHE A 434 -8.63 10.53 2.27
N GLU A 435 -7.37 10.81 2.57
CA GLU A 435 -6.60 11.77 1.79
C GLU A 435 -6.60 11.39 0.29
N PRO A 436 -6.79 12.36 -0.62
CA PRO A 436 -6.73 12.12 -2.06
C PRO A 436 -5.37 11.58 -2.46
N VAL A 437 -5.31 10.70 -3.45
CA VAL A 437 -4.06 10.12 -3.94
C VAL A 437 -3.68 10.65 -5.32
N ILE A 438 -2.37 10.77 -5.56
CA ILE A 438 -1.81 11.05 -6.88
C ILE A 438 -2.14 9.87 -7.78
N ARG A 439 -2.81 10.17 -8.90
CA ARG A 439 -3.32 9.21 -9.86
C ARG A 439 -2.24 8.19 -10.25
N GLY A 440 -2.56 6.90 -10.13
CA GLY A 440 -1.67 5.80 -10.50
C GLY A 440 -0.55 5.48 -9.51
N THR A 441 -0.45 6.20 -8.39
CA THR A 441 0.60 5.94 -7.37
C THR A 441 0.06 5.46 -6.04
N GLY A 442 -1.21 5.75 -5.73
CA GLY A 442 -1.82 5.51 -4.41
C GLY A 442 -1.18 6.28 -3.26
N ARG A 443 -0.30 7.26 -3.53
CA ARG A 443 0.27 8.13 -2.50
C ARG A 443 -0.56 9.37 -2.32
N SER A 444 -0.77 9.85 -1.09
CA SER A 444 -1.37 11.17 -0.91
C SER A 444 -0.42 12.30 -1.27
N PHE A 445 0.89 12.01 -1.37
CA PHE A 445 1.95 12.96 -1.74
C PHE A 445 3.12 12.28 -2.49
N ALA A 446 3.78 13.02 -3.39
CA ALA A 446 4.95 12.53 -4.13
C ALA A 446 6.24 12.64 -3.29
N GLY A 447 6.33 11.93 -2.17
CA GLY A 447 7.49 12.08 -1.26
C GLY A 447 7.54 13.48 -0.62
N ILE A 448 8.74 14.01 -0.31
CA ILE A 448 8.97 15.14 0.64
C ILE A 448 8.30 16.48 0.22
N GLY A 449 6.98 16.51 0.41
CA GLY A 449 6.09 17.64 0.29
C GLY A 449 5.36 17.69 -1.05
N ASP A 450 4.07 18.01 -0.99
CA ASP A 450 3.24 18.60 -2.05
C ASP A 450 3.90 19.87 -2.60
N ARG A 451 5.06 19.74 -3.23
CA ARG A 451 5.78 20.89 -3.73
C ARG A 451 5.08 21.40 -4.97
N LEU A 452 4.84 22.70 -5.02
CA LEU A 452 4.51 23.32 -6.29
C LEU A 452 5.75 23.19 -7.18
N ILE A 453 5.55 22.75 -8.42
CA ILE A 453 6.66 22.61 -9.37
C ILE A 453 6.70 23.89 -10.18
N ALA A 454 7.73 24.70 -9.96
CA ALA A 454 7.99 25.89 -10.74
C ALA A 454 9.13 25.60 -11.73
N THR A 455 8.89 25.74 -13.03
CA THR A 455 9.90 25.51 -14.07
C THR A 455 10.07 26.74 -14.94
N ALA A 456 11.32 27.13 -15.20
CA ALA A 456 11.67 28.17 -16.16
C ALA A 456 12.15 27.54 -17.48
N LYS A 457 11.67 28.05 -18.61
CA LYS A 457 12.15 27.72 -19.95
C LYS A 457 12.55 28.98 -20.67
N ALA A 458 13.75 28.98 -21.23
CA ALA A 458 14.27 30.11 -21.98
C ALA A 458 14.10 29.87 -23.49
N SER A 459 13.74 30.91 -24.25
CA SER A 459 13.71 30.89 -25.71
C SER A 459 14.22 32.21 -26.25
N ALA A 460 15.16 32.18 -27.20
CA ALA A 460 15.68 33.37 -27.87
C ALA A 460 16.03 33.06 -29.33
N SER A 461 15.85 34.04 -30.21
CA SER A 461 16.15 33.86 -31.63
C SER A 461 17.65 33.78 -31.93
N HIS A 462 18.45 34.57 -31.21
CA HIS A 462 19.91 34.67 -31.36
C HIS A 462 20.57 34.83 -30.00
N LEU A 463 21.47 33.92 -29.62
CA LEU A 463 22.19 33.96 -28.34
C LEU A 463 23.52 34.73 -28.41
N ASP A 464 24.01 34.92 -29.62
CA ASP A 464 25.29 35.52 -30.00
C ASP A 464 25.17 37.01 -30.38
N VAL A 465 23.95 37.52 -30.55
CA VAL A 465 23.67 38.89 -30.96
C VAL A 465 23.34 39.74 -29.75
N VAL A 466 24.06 40.86 -29.58
CA VAL A 466 23.74 41.85 -28.54
C VAL A 466 22.40 42.52 -28.86
N ASP A 467 21.61 42.78 -27.83
CA ASP A 467 20.26 43.35 -27.87
C ASP A 467 19.20 42.46 -28.53
N SER A 468 19.48 41.16 -28.71
CA SER A 468 18.45 40.20 -29.12
C SER A 468 17.46 39.93 -27.99
N GLU A 469 16.20 39.63 -28.37
CA GLU A 469 15.13 39.29 -27.45
C GLU A 469 15.26 37.87 -26.89
N LEU A 470 15.02 37.76 -25.58
CA LEU A 470 14.93 36.52 -24.83
C LEU A 470 13.57 36.48 -24.11
N HIS A 471 12.92 35.33 -24.09
CA HIS A 471 11.72 35.09 -23.28
C HIS A 471 11.97 33.94 -22.31
N LEU A 472 11.62 34.15 -21.04
CA LEU A 472 11.58 33.11 -20.01
C LEU A 472 10.13 32.77 -19.69
N GLU A 473 9.66 31.61 -20.13
CA GLU A 473 8.36 31.04 -19.76
C GLU A 473 8.49 30.34 -18.40
N ILE A 474 7.82 30.86 -17.39
CA ILE A 474 7.75 30.31 -16.03
C ILE A 474 6.40 29.62 -15.86
N SER A 475 6.40 28.31 -15.65
CA SER A 475 5.20 27.54 -15.36
C SER A 475 5.22 27.05 -13.92
N VAL A 476 4.10 27.22 -13.20
CA VAL A 476 3.93 26.73 -11.83
C VAL A 476 2.74 25.78 -11.77
N GLU A 477 3.00 24.53 -11.40
CA GLU A 477 2.00 23.49 -11.23
C GLU A 477 1.58 23.38 -9.76
N ASN A 478 0.27 23.42 -9.52
CA ASN A 478 -0.33 23.23 -8.21
C ASN A 478 -1.12 21.91 -8.17
N PRO A 479 -0.55 20.84 -7.59
CA PRO A 479 -1.26 19.56 -7.45
C PRO A 479 -2.29 19.56 -6.31
N ARG A 480 -2.32 20.61 -5.47
CA ARG A 480 -3.13 20.65 -4.24
C ARG A 480 -4.59 21.00 -4.56
N LYS A 481 -5.48 20.72 -3.59
CA LYS A 481 -6.91 21.07 -3.63
C LYS A 481 -7.22 22.50 -3.20
N THR A 482 -6.22 23.27 -2.79
CA THR A 482 -6.36 24.67 -2.36
C THR A 482 -5.54 25.57 -3.27
N THR A 483 -6.02 26.80 -3.49
CA THR A 483 -5.27 27.84 -4.19
C THR A 483 -3.98 28.13 -3.44
N GLN A 484 -2.90 28.37 -4.17
CA GLN A 484 -1.59 28.68 -3.61
C GLN A 484 -1.06 29.99 -4.22
N SER A 485 -0.35 30.76 -3.40
CA SER A 485 0.40 31.93 -3.85
C SER A 485 1.88 31.63 -3.71
N VAL A 486 2.65 31.84 -4.78
CA VAL A 486 4.07 31.48 -4.84
C VAL A 486 4.91 32.70 -5.19
N SER A 487 5.93 32.93 -4.37
CA SER A 487 6.98 33.91 -4.62
C SER A 487 8.19 33.21 -5.25
N LEU A 488 8.62 33.70 -6.41
CA LEU A 488 9.78 33.18 -7.15
C LEU A 488 10.75 34.31 -7.47
N ALA A 489 12.05 34.03 -7.37
CA ALA A 489 13.11 34.91 -7.80
C ALA A 489 13.84 34.30 -9.00
N LEU A 490 14.16 35.14 -9.98
CA LEU A 490 14.96 34.80 -11.15
C LEU A 490 16.35 35.44 -11.00
N SER A 491 17.39 34.62 -11.11
CA SER A 491 18.77 35.08 -11.01
C SER A 491 19.60 34.54 -12.18
N PRO A 492 19.89 35.36 -13.20
CA PRO A 492 20.89 35.03 -14.20
C PRO A 492 22.24 34.76 -13.53
N GLU A 493 22.96 33.76 -14.01
CA GLU A 493 24.29 33.38 -13.49
C GLU A 493 25.35 34.47 -13.74
N ASN A 494 25.18 35.27 -14.79
CA ASN A 494 26.11 36.31 -15.19
C ASN A 494 25.40 37.51 -15.84
N GLU A 495 26.15 38.60 -16.03
CA GLU A 495 25.68 39.86 -16.61
C GLU A 495 25.43 39.80 -18.14
N ASN A 496 25.55 38.63 -18.78
CA ASN A 496 25.31 38.51 -20.22
C ASN A 496 23.81 38.66 -20.55
N LEU A 497 22.95 38.53 -19.54
CA LEU A 497 21.50 38.58 -19.64
C LEU A 497 20.93 39.65 -18.72
N GLU A 498 20.00 40.42 -19.25
CA GLU A 498 19.17 41.33 -18.45
C GLU A 498 17.72 40.88 -18.54
N LEU A 499 17.06 40.67 -17.40
CA LEU A 499 15.64 40.32 -17.33
C LEU A 499 14.84 41.55 -16.93
N GLN A 500 13.70 41.77 -17.57
CA GLN A 500 12.82 42.90 -17.24
C GLN A 500 12.16 42.76 -15.85
N LYS A 501 12.07 41.52 -15.34
CA LYS A 501 11.50 41.20 -14.03
C LYS A 501 12.30 40.06 -13.40
N THR A 502 12.71 40.25 -12.13
CA THR A 502 13.50 39.26 -11.38
C THR A 502 12.76 38.69 -10.17
N GLN A 503 11.55 39.18 -9.89
CA GLN A 503 10.70 38.74 -8.78
C GLN A 503 9.28 38.52 -9.29
N LEU A 504 8.69 37.37 -9.00
CA LEU A 504 7.37 36.95 -9.47
C LEU A 504 6.50 36.56 -8.28
N GLN A 505 5.23 36.91 -8.37
CA GLN A 505 4.17 36.46 -7.46
C GLN A 505 3.08 35.84 -8.33
N ILE A 506 2.87 34.54 -8.19
CA ILE A 506 1.95 33.78 -9.04
C ILE A 506 0.90 33.12 -8.14
N GLU A 507 -0.37 33.38 -8.42
CA GLU A 507 -1.49 32.71 -7.79
C GLU A 507 -1.98 31.56 -8.69
N ILE A 508 -2.03 30.35 -8.16
CA ILE A 508 -2.36 29.14 -8.93
C ILE A 508 -3.55 28.42 -8.30
N ALA A 509 -4.60 28.23 -9.09
CA ALA A 509 -5.80 27.50 -8.69
C ALA A 509 -5.50 26.02 -8.38
N PRO A 510 -6.36 25.33 -7.62
CA PRO A 510 -6.22 23.90 -7.36
C PRO A 510 -6.08 23.07 -8.64
N GLN A 511 -5.23 22.06 -8.63
CA GLN A 511 -5.08 21.08 -9.72
C GLN A 511 -4.89 21.74 -11.11
N SER A 512 -4.10 22.81 -11.16
CA SER A 512 -3.91 23.61 -12.38
C SER A 512 -2.46 24.06 -12.56
N THR A 513 -2.16 24.62 -13.74
CA THR A 513 -0.87 25.21 -14.07
C THR A 513 -1.08 26.66 -14.45
N ALA A 514 -0.30 27.56 -13.85
CA ALA A 514 -0.21 28.95 -14.27
C ALA A 514 1.10 29.17 -15.04
N THR A 515 1.07 30.03 -16.06
CA THR A 515 2.26 30.38 -16.84
C THR A 515 2.40 31.90 -16.92
N GLU A 516 3.63 32.39 -16.73
CA GLU A 516 4.00 33.80 -16.90
C GLU A 516 5.24 33.88 -17.80
N VAL A 517 5.27 34.82 -18.74
CA VAL A 517 6.43 35.05 -19.62
C VAL A 517 7.17 36.29 -19.14
N VAL A 518 8.46 36.15 -18.86
CA VAL A 518 9.36 37.22 -18.47
C VAL A 518 10.26 37.57 -19.66
N PRO A 519 10.12 38.76 -20.27
CA PRO A 519 11.03 39.20 -21.32
C PRO A 519 12.40 39.55 -20.75
N GLY A 520 13.43 39.38 -21.58
CA GLY A 520 14.81 39.73 -21.30
C GLY A 520 15.56 40.09 -22.57
N THR A 521 16.80 40.51 -22.40
CA THR A 521 17.68 40.97 -23.48
C THR A 521 19.09 40.45 -23.27
N ILE A 522 19.74 40.08 -24.37
CA ILE A 522 21.14 39.65 -24.34
C ILE A 522 22.04 40.88 -24.36
N ARG A 523 22.83 41.09 -23.31
CA ARG A 523 23.75 42.22 -23.19
C ARG A 523 25.17 41.91 -23.60
N LYS A 524 25.56 40.64 -23.54
CA LYS A 524 26.84 40.13 -24.06
C LYS A 524 26.57 38.79 -24.75
N PRO A 525 27.24 38.47 -25.87
CA PRO A 525 27.07 37.21 -26.56
C PRO A 525 27.25 36.02 -25.61
N ILE A 526 26.26 35.14 -25.55
CA ILE A 526 26.36 33.88 -24.80
C ILE A 526 27.21 32.94 -25.67
N THR A 527 28.42 32.66 -25.20
CA THR A 527 29.39 31.77 -25.87
C THR A 527 29.69 30.49 -25.10
N GLN A 528 29.15 30.39 -23.88
CA GLN A 528 29.16 29.19 -23.04
C GLN A 528 27.80 28.99 -22.38
N LYS A 529 27.53 27.77 -21.89
CA LYS A 529 26.32 27.44 -21.12
C LYS A 529 26.11 28.47 -20.00
N THR A 530 24.95 29.12 -19.97
CA THR A 530 24.60 30.17 -19.01
C THR A 530 23.28 29.82 -18.34
N ARG A 531 23.26 29.79 -17.02
CA ARG A 531 22.06 29.45 -16.25
C ARG A 531 21.25 30.68 -15.87
N VAL A 532 19.95 30.48 -15.72
CA VAL A 532 19.05 31.40 -15.00
C VAL A 532 18.42 30.58 -13.89
N ASP A 533 18.86 30.81 -12.66
CA ASP A 533 18.31 30.13 -11.51
C ASP A 533 16.89 30.64 -11.22
N LEU A 534 16.00 29.70 -10.93
CA LEU A 534 14.68 29.96 -10.40
C LEU A 534 14.70 29.53 -8.94
N ILE A 535 14.42 30.46 -8.03
CA ILE A 535 14.61 30.30 -6.60
C ILE A 535 13.27 30.56 -5.91
N SER A 536 12.96 29.77 -4.89
CA SER A 536 11.88 30.06 -3.94
C SER A 536 12.40 29.92 -2.52
N GLU A 537 11.99 30.81 -1.64
CA GLU A 537 12.29 30.70 -0.20
C GLU A 537 11.40 29.65 0.49
N SER A 538 10.35 29.18 -0.19
CA SER A 538 9.44 28.17 0.32
C SER A 538 9.99 26.76 0.08
N THR A 539 10.16 25.99 1.14
CA THR A 539 10.50 24.56 1.06
C THR A 539 9.39 23.73 0.41
N CYS A 540 8.20 24.32 0.23
CA CYS A 540 7.05 23.75 -0.46
C CYS A 540 7.06 24.04 -1.96
N VAL A 541 8.14 24.55 -2.53
CA VAL A 541 8.26 24.80 -3.98
C VAL A 541 9.54 24.12 -4.47
N LEU A 542 9.41 23.28 -5.50
CA LEU A 542 10.53 22.78 -6.25
C LEU A 542 10.72 23.69 -7.46
N ALA A 543 11.73 24.54 -7.40
CA ALA A 543 12.05 25.49 -8.46
C ALA A 543 13.16 24.92 -9.36
N ILE A 544 12.91 24.89 -10.66
CA ILE A 544 13.83 24.42 -11.69
C ILE A 544 14.12 25.60 -12.61
N GLY A 545 15.37 26.06 -12.58
CA GLY A 545 15.86 27.16 -13.42
C GLY A 545 15.94 26.80 -14.90
N ALA A 546 16.18 27.81 -15.73
CA ALA A 546 16.43 27.65 -17.15
C ALA A 546 17.93 27.57 -17.42
N THR A 547 18.32 26.93 -18.52
CA THR A 547 19.70 27.00 -19.01
C THR A 547 19.72 27.33 -20.48
N LEU A 548 20.46 28.39 -20.81
CA LEU A 548 20.75 28.84 -22.16
C LEU A 548 22.04 28.17 -22.62
N VAL A 549 21.98 27.49 -23.75
CA VAL A 549 23.14 26.82 -24.35
C VAL A 549 23.41 27.48 -25.70
N PRO A 550 24.61 28.05 -25.93
CA PRO A 550 24.92 28.68 -27.19
C PRO A 550 25.05 27.65 -28.33
N ARG A 551 24.79 28.09 -29.55
CA ARG A 551 25.05 27.28 -30.75
C ARG A 551 26.57 27.11 -30.91
N THR A 552 26.98 25.88 -31.16
CA THR A 552 28.40 25.57 -31.45
C THR A 552 28.62 25.61 -32.95
N TRP A 553 29.67 26.30 -33.39
CA TRP A 553 30.07 26.33 -34.80
C TRP A 553 30.86 25.09 -35.17
N ILE A 554 30.44 24.41 -36.24
CA ILE A 554 31.20 23.38 -36.92
C ILE A 554 31.63 23.97 -38.27
N SER A 555 32.90 24.38 -38.37
CA SER A 555 33.49 24.87 -39.61
C SER A 555 34.35 23.79 -40.27
N ALA A 556 34.38 23.75 -41.61
CA ALA A 556 35.29 22.87 -42.34
C ALA A 556 36.77 23.18 -41.99
N LYS A 557 37.56 22.14 -41.69
CA LYS A 557 39.02 22.25 -41.46
C LYS A 557 39.80 21.98 -42.76
N GLU A 558 41.15 21.93 -42.71
CA GLU A 558 42.07 21.84 -43.87
C GLU A 558 41.76 20.72 -44.90
N ASP A 559 40.96 19.72 -44.52
CA ASP A 559 40.52 18.58 -45.34
C ASP A 559 39.12 18.76 -45.99
N GLY A 560 38.45 19.88 -45.73
CA GLY A 560 37.13 20.21 -46.25
C GLY A 560 35.95 19.60 -45.46
N PHE A 561 36.17 19.02 -44.28
CA PHE A 561 35.11 18.47 -43.42
C PHE A 561 34.96 19.22 -42.08
N GLY A 562 33.72 19.46 -41.68
CA GLY A 562 33.35 19.83 -40.32
C GLY A 562 33.27 18.60 -39.42
N HIS A 563 33.83 18.65 -38.21
CA HIS A 563 33.91 17.50 -37.30
C HIS A 563 33.10 17.72 -36.03
N PHE A 564 32.52 16.65 -35.49
CA PHE A 564 31.71 16.67 -34.27
C PHE A 564 31.83 15.37 -33.47
N GLU A 565 31.52 15.43 -32.18
CA GLU A 565 31.61 14.30 -31.25
C GLU A 565 30.40 14.28 -30.32
N MET A 566 29.89 13.09 -30.03
CA MET A 566 28.81 12.80 -29.11
C MET A 566 29.33 12.02 -27.92
N SER A 567 28.82 12.32 -26.74
CA SER A 567 29.14 11.59 -25.51
C SER A 567 27.88 11.06 -24.85
N LEU A 568 27.97 9.87 -24.26
CA LEU A 568 26.95 9.27 -23.41
C LEU A 568 27.52 9.13 -21.99
N SER A 569 26.90 9.80 -21.01
CA SER A 569 27.35 9.79 -19.62
C SER A 569 28.82 10.21 -19.42
N GLY A 570 29.30 11.14 -20.25
CA GLY A 570 30.69 11.63 -20.21
C GLY A 570 31.72 10.78 -20.96
N PHE A 571 31.30 9.68 -21.58
CA PHE A 571 32.16 8.85 -22.43
C PHE A 571 31.88 9.13 -23.92
N PRO A 572 32.91 9.35 -24.76
CA PRO A 572 32.74 9.48 -26.20
C PRO A 572 32.04 8.24 -26.77
N CYS A 573 30.90 8.42 -27.44
CA CYS A 573 30.10 7.31 -27.95
C CYS A 573 29.87 7.39 -29.46
N ALA A 574 30.06 8.56 -30.09
CA ALA A 574 30.11 8.67 -31.54
C ALA A 574 30.95 9.86 -31.99
N THR A 575 31.64 9.72 -33.12
CA THR A 575 32.37 10.79 -33.79
C THR A 575 31.88 10.91 -35.22
N GLY A 576 31.64 12.11 -35.70
CA GLY A 576 31.19 12.34 -37.07
C GLY A 576 31.92 13.46 -37.79
N LYS A 577 31.90 13.39 -39.10
CA LYS A 577 32.39 14.42 -40.01
C LYS A 577 31.39 14.64 -41.13
N ILE A 578 31.25 15.89 -41.55
CA ILE A 578 30.25 16.31 -42.52
C ILE A 578 30.81 17.37 -43.46
N ARG A 579 30.41 17.34 -44.74
CA ARG A 579 30.74 18.39 -45.71
C ARG A 579 29.67 18.54 -46.78
N ARG A 580 29.68 19.67 -47.45
CA ARG A 580 28.96 19.84 -48.72
C ARG A 580 29.85 19.47 -49.89
N HIS A 581 29.33 18.67 -50.81
CA HIS A 581 30.04 18.29 -52.03
C HIS A 581 29.05 17.98 -53.16
N GLN A 582 29.19 18.68 -54.30
CA GLN A 582 28.41 18.48 -55.52
C GLN A 582 26.87 18.43 -55.29
N GLY A 583 26.33 19.38 -54.52
CA GLY A 583 24.88 19.45 -54.24
C GLY A 583 24.35 18.44 -53.22
N ASN A 584 25.26 17.66 -52.60
CA ASN A 584 24.95 16.71 -51.53
C ASN A 584 25.65 17.11 -50.22
N LEU A 585 25.08 16.64 -49.12
CA LEU A 585 25.68 16.61 -47.80
C LEU A 585 26.28 15.22 -47.58
N GLU A 586 27.60 15.15 -47.55
CA GLU A 586 28.33 13.92 -47.24
C GLU A 586 28.55 13.85 -45.73
N LEU A 587 28.06 12.79 -45.09
CA LEU A 587 28.19 12.52 -43.67
C LEU A 587 28.88 11.18 -43.45
N GLU A 588 29.84 11.13 -42.55
CA GLU A 588 30.41 9.89 -42.04
C GLU A 588 30.42 9.94 -40.51
N MET A 589 29.88 8.93 -39.86
CA MET A 589 29.75 8.85 -38.41
C MET A 589 30.19 7.46 -37.94
N GLN A 590 31.04 7.41 -36.93
CA GLN A 590 31.45 6.19 -36.24
C GLN A 590 30.74 6.16 -34.88
N ILE A 591 30.05 5.06 -34.59
CA ILE A 591 29.21 4.88 -33.42
C ILE A 591 29.70 3.68 -32.62
N GLN A 592 29.88 3.87 -31.31
CA GLN A 592 30.24 2.83 -30.36
C GLN A 592 28.97 2.13 -29.86
N ASP A 593 28.48 1.16 -30.65
CA ASP A 593 27.43 0.22 -30.23
C ASP A 593 27.93 -1.19 -30.50
N SER A 594 28.28 -1.92 -29.44
CA SER A 594 28.84 -3.27 -29.55
C SER A 594 27.77 -4.32 -29.86
N LYS A 595 26.49 -3.99 -29.69
CA LYS A 595 25.38 -4.93 -29.90
C LYS A 595 24.16 -4.24 -30.52
N PRO A 596 24.27 -3.72 -31.75
CA PRO A 596 23.14 -3.01 -32.37
C PRO A 596 21.97 -3.97 -32.62
N GLU A 597 20.79 -3.62 -32.09
CA GLU A 597 19.56 -4.43 -32.23
C GLU A 597 18.43 -3.60 -32.85
N VAL A 598 17.59 -4.24 -33.66
CA VAL A 598 16.47 -3.59 -34.35
C VAL A 598 15.19 -4.32 -33.98
N TYR A 599 14.23 -3.59 -33.45
CA TYR A 599 12.92 -4.06 -33.01
C TYR A 599 11.82 -3.45 -33.89
N PRO A 600 11.37 -4.14 -34.96
CA PRO A 600 10.42 -3.58 -35.92
C PRO A 600 9.08 -3.16 -35.31
N GLU A 601 8.60 -3.86 -34.29
CA GLU A 601 7.34 -3.56 -33.60
C GLU A 601 7.48 -2.45 -32.53
N ASN A 602 8.70 -2.10 -32.14
CA ASN A 602 8.98 -1.03 -31.18
C ASN A 602 10.27 -0.27 -31.57
N PRO A 603 10.21 0.61 -32.59
CA PRO A 603 11.38 1.30 -33.14
C PRO A 603 12.16 2.11 -32.11
N ASP A 604 11.48 2.63 -31.07
CA ASP A 604 12.10 3.42 -30.00
C ASP A 604 13.06 2.61 -29.11
N GLN A 605 12.94 1.28 -29.11
CA GLN A 605 13.85 0.36 -28.44
C GLN A 605 15.00 -0.11 -29.34
N SER A 606 15.05 0.31 -30.60
CA SER A 606 16.12 -0.07 -31.53
C SER A 606 17.38 0.78 -31.34
N SER A 607 18.51 0.26 -31.81
CA SER A 607 19.64 1.11 -32.20
C SER A 607 19.25 1.93 -33.41
N TYR A 608 19.52 3.23 -33.37
CA TYR A 608 19.25 4.14 -34.48
C TYR A 608 20.10 5.40 -34.39
N VAL A 609 20.23 6.09 -35.52
CA VAL A 609 20.74 7.47 -35.60
C VAL A 609 19.68 8.34 -36.23
N HIS A 610 19.31 9.42 -35.56
CA HIS A 610 18.47 10.47 -36.12
C HIS A 610 19.33 11.70 -36.41
N LEU A 611 19.17 12.25 -37.61
CA LEU A 611 19.85 13.45 -38.07
C LEU A 611 18.80 14.52 -38.33
N PHE A 612 19.05 15.74 -37.86
CA PHE A 612 18.12 16.86 -37.96
C PHE A 612 18.79 18.02 -38.68
N PHE A 613 18.05 18.63 -39.61
CA PHE A 613 18.53 19.73 -40.44
C PHE A 613 17.50 20.85 -40.49
N SER A 614 17.95 22.10 -40.44
CA SER A 614 17.09 23.26 -40.67
C SER A 614 17.87 24.46 -41.19
N GLU A 615 17.20 25.35 -41.92
CA GLU A 615 17.74 26.68 -42.22
C GLU A 615 17.73 27.55 -40.95
N GLN A 616 18.64 28.51 -40.83
CA GLN A 616 18.85 29.30 -39.60
C GLN A 616 17.59 29.99 -39.03
N ASN A 617 16.58 30.27 -39.87
CA ASN A 617 15.43 31.12 -39.53
C ASN A 617 14.04 30.48 -39.82
N ARG A 618 13.92 29.15 -39.99
CA ARG A 618 12.64 28.50 -40.37
C ARG A 618 12.13 27.46 -39.37
N ASN A 619 10.80 27.36 -39.26
CA ASN A 619 10.07 26.34 -38.46
C ASN A 619 10.03 24.94 -39.10
N ASN A 620 10.68 24.73 -40.25
CA ASN A 620 10.67 23.45 -40.95
C ASN A 620 11.96 22.69 -40.64
N ILE A 621 11.82 21.53 -39.99
CA ILE A 621 12.91 20.62 -39.66
C ILE A 621 12.82 19.42 -40.59
N ALA A 622 13.90 19.14 -41.31
CA ALA A 622 14.05 17.86 -42.00
C ALA A 622 14.72 16.88 -41.05
N ALA A 623 14.18 15.66 -40.96
CA ALA A 623 14.73 14.60 -40.12
C ALA A 623 15.02 13.35 -40.96
N LEU A 624 16.17 12.73 -40.73
CA LEU A 624 16.53 11.45 -41.35
C LEU A 624 16.78 10.42 -40.25
N GLY A 625 15.94 9.38 -40.22
CA GLY A 625 16.14 8.22 -39.36
C GLY A 625 16.92 7.13 -40.07
N VAL A 626 17.98 6.65 -39.41
CA VAL A 626 18.86 5.61 -39.90
C VAL A 626 18.92 4.48 -38.88
N ILE A 627 18.74 3.25 -39.33
CA ILE A 627 18.75 2.05 -38.50
C ILE A 627 19.91 1.15 -38.96
N PRO A 628 20.67 0.54 -38.04
CA PRO A 628 21.73 -0.40 -38.38
C PRO A 628 21.27 -1.56 -39.29
N GLY A 629 22.18 -2.02 -40.15
CA GLY A 629 22.07 -3.31 -40.83
C GLY A 629 22.74 -3.34 -42.20
N GLU A 630 23.00 -4.54 -42.69
CA GLU A 630 23.85 -4.77 -43.88
C GLU A 630 23.26 -4.20 -45.18
N GLY A 631 24.15 -3.66 -46.05
CA GLY A 631 23.84 -3.22 -47.42
C GLY A 631 23.57 -1.72 -47.61
N GLU A 632 23.34 -1.31 -48.86
CA GLU A 632 22.80 0.03 -49.17
C GLU A 632 21.30 0.05 -48.88
N LYS A 633 20.87 0.92 -47.97
CA LYS A 633 19.46 1.07 -47.58
C LYS A 633 18.97 2.49 -47.87
N SER A 634 17.67 2.64 -48.10
CA SER A 634 16.99 3.94 -48.21
C SER A 634 16.50 4.40 -46.84
N GLY A 635 16.81 5.63 -46.43
CA GLY A 635 16.38 6.21 -45.14
C GLY A 635 14.86 6.46 -45.05
N ILE A 636 14.35 6.51 -43.82
CA ILE A 636 12.93 6.79 -43.51
C ILE A 636 12.86 8.14 -42.77
N ASP A 637 12.02 9.06 -43.24
CA ASP A 637 11.65 10.27 -42.50
C ASP A 637 10.56 9.89 -41.48
N PHE A 638 10.90 9.93 -40.19
CA PHE A 638 9.99 9.53 -39.12
C PHE A 638 8.98 10.63 -38.73
N TRP A 639 9.17 11.89 -39.14
CA TRP A 639 8.45 13.02 -38.53
C TRP A 639 7.54 13.80 -39.48
N ASN A 640 7.69 13.64 -40.80
CA ASN A 640 6.72 14.22 -41.73
C ASN A 640 5.62 13.23 -42.12
N LYS A 641 4.54 13.17 -41.32
CA LYS A 641 3.32 12.40 -41.66
C LYS A 641 2.66 12.83 -42.97
N SER A 642 3.14 13.88 -43.65
CA SER A 642 2.69 14.28 -44.97
C SER A 642 3.84 14.48 -45.97
N LYS A 643 3.96 13.52 -46.89
CA LYS A 643 4.57 13.59 -48.24
C LYS A 643 6.10 13.43 -48.36
N SER A 644 6.42 12.50 -49.27
CA SER A 644 7.69 12.15 -49.94
C SER A 644 8.70 11.32 -49.16
N GLU A 645 8.76 10.03 -49.49
CA GLU A 645 9.94 9.18 -49.29
C GLU A 645 11.07 9.73 -50.16
N THR A 646 11.95 10.56 -49.60
CA THR A 646 13.18 10.88 -50.33
C THR A 646 14.17 9.73 -50.11
N LYS A 647 14.26 8.84 -51.10
CA LYS A 647 15.19 7.70 -51.09
C LYS A 647 16.63 8.22 -51.08
N THR A 648 17.21 8.34 -49.89
CA THR A 648 18.63 8.65 -49.72
C THR A 648 19.37 7.36 -49.41
N SER A 649 20.41 7.04 -50.20
CA SER A 649 21.26 5.89 -49.96
C SER A 649 22.29 6.18 -48.88
N TYR A 650 22.40 5.26 -47.92
CA TYR A 650 23.49 5.24 -46.95
C TYR A 650 24.16 3.88 -46.96
N ARG A 651 25.46 3.86 -46.60
CA ARG A 651 26.25 2.66 -46.39
C ARG A 651 26.51 2.46 -44.90
N TYR A 652 26.45 1.20 -44.50
CA TYR A 652 26.69 0.75 -43.15
C TYR A 652 27.82 -0.29 -43.17
N SER A 653 28.80 -0.13 -42.29
CA SER A 653 29.82 -1.15 -42.02
C SER A 653 29.97 -1.36 -40.52
N GLN A 654 30.06 -2.61 -40.07
CA GLN A 654 30.14 -2.96 -38.66
C GLN A 654 31.44 -3.70 -38.34
N THR A 655 32.00 -3.37 -37.18
CA THR A 655 33.10 -4.06 -36.52
C THR A 655 32.61 -4.63 -35.20
N GLU A 656 33.44 -5.38 -34.48
CA GLU A 656 33.05 -6.07 -33.24
C GLU A 656 32.55 -5.12 -32.13
N LEU A 657 33.02 -3.86 -32.11
CA LEU A 657 32.69 -2.88 -31.05
C LEU A 657 32.00 -1.61 -31.56
N ASN A 658 31.96 -1.39 -32.89
CA ASN A 658 31.49 -0.14 -33.48
C ASN A 658 30.81 -0.37 -34.82
N TYR A 659 29.94 0.54 -35.23
CA TYR A 659 29.49 0.65 -36.62
C TYR A 659 29.75 2.03 -37.21
N THR A 660 30.00 2.06 -38.52
CA THR A 660 30.18 3.28 -39.30
C THR A 660 28.98 3.47 -40.21
N LEU A 661 28.43 4.67 -40.17
CA LEU A 661 27.38 5.16 -41.04
C LEU A 661 27.98 6.18 -42.01
N THR A 662 27.80 5.97 -43.31
CA THR A 662 28.14 6.94 -44.35
C THR A 662 26.91 7.26 -45.18
N ALA A 663 26.58 8.55 -45.35
CA ALA A 663 25.42 8.99 -46.12
C ALA A 663 25.79 10.13 -47.08
N SER A 664 25.16 10.13 -48.26
CA SER A 664 25.22 11.24 -49.22
C SER A 664 23.80 11.74 -49.47
N ILE A 665 23.45 12.86 -48.86
CA ILE A 665 22.07 13.36 -48.79
C ILE A 665 21.90 14.57 -49.71
N PRO A 666 21.03 14.54 -50.73
CA PRO A 666 20.82 15.70 -51.59
C PRO A 666 20.31 16.91 -50.79
N LEU A 667 20.94 18.08 -50.92
CA LEU A 667 20.60 19.25 -50.10
C LEU A 667 19.14 19.69 -50.26
N HIS A 668 18.61 19.63 -51.49
CA HIS A 668 17.21 19.94 -51.79
C HIS A 668 16.22 18.98 -51.12
N ALA A 669 16.61 17.73 -50.86
CA ALA A 669 15.75 16.73 -50.23
C ALA A 669 15.48 17.04 -48.76
N ILE A 670 16.45 17.64 -48.08
CA ILE A 670 16.37 18.05 -46.67
C ILE A 670 16.11 19.55 -46.52
N GLY A 671 15.71 20.23 -47.61
CA GLY A 671 15.33 21.64 -47.60
C GLY A 671 16.46 22.59 -47.21
N LEU A 672 17.72 22.20 -47.44
CA LEU A 672 18.89 23.04 -47.19
C LEU A 672 19.30 23.81 -48.46
N PRO A 673 19.82 25.04 -48.31
CA PRO A 673 20.32 25.82 -49.43
C PRO A 673 21.64 25.25 -49.96
N GLU A 674 21.97 25.56 -51.23
CA GLU A 674 23.24 25.16 -51.85
C GLU A 674 24.46 25.81 -51.19
N SER A 675 24.28 26.94 -50.50
CA SER A 675 25.35 27.67 -49.82
C SER A 675 24.83 28.36 -48.54
N GLY A 676 25.76 28.76 -47.67
CA GLY A 676 25.46 29.46 -46.42
C GLY A 676 25.16 28.51 -45.24
N PRO A 677 25.26 28.99 -44.00
CA PRO A 677 25.19 28.15 -42.82
C PRO A 677 23.80 27.51 -42.60
N PHE A 678 23.79 26.34 -41.97
CA PHE A 678 22.57 25.62 -41.59
C PHE A 678 22.67 25.02 -40.18
N LEU A 679 21.53 24.64 -39.62
CA LEU A 679 21.42 24.00 -38.31
C LEU A 679 21.50 22.48 -38.46
N PHE A 680 22.31 21.85 -37.62
CA PHE A 680 22.49 20.41 -37.55
C PHE A 680 22.40 19.91 -36.11
N ASP A 681 21.69 18.81 -35.89
CA ASP A 681 21.73 18.06 -34.63
C ASP A 681 21.63 16.56 -34.94
N ALA A 682 22.06 15.73 -33.98
CA ALA A 682 22.00 14.28 -34.12
C ALA A 682 21.68 13.60 -32.79
N THR A 683 20.97 12.47 -32.88
CA THR A 683 20.71 11.56 -31.76
C THR A 683 21.15 10.16 -32.15
N ALA A 684 21.86 9.46 -31.28
CA ALA A 684 22.22 8.06 -31.44
C ALA A 684 21.65 7.25 -30.28
N SER A 685 20.80 6.26 -30.57
CA SER A 685 20.33 5.25 -29.63
C SER A 685 21.23 4.02 -29.72
N LEU A 686 21.81 3.63 -28.58
CA LEU A 686 22.80 2.56 -28.46
C LEU A 686 22.26 1.49 -27.51
N GLN A 687 22.46 0.20 -27.84
CA GLN A 687 22.09 -0.89 -26.93
C GLN A 687 23.19 -1.19 -25.93
N ALA A 688 24.46 -1.03 -26.33
CA ALA A 688 25.59 -1.31 -25.47
C ALA A 688 26.80 -0.43 -25.83
N LEU A 689 27.32 0.30 -24.84
CA LEU A 689 28.56 1.06 -24.99
C LEU A 689 29.76 0.18 -24.60
N GLY A 690 30.53 -0.29 -25.58
CA GLY A 690 31.70 -1.16 -25.33
C GLY A 690 31.32 -2.56 -24.83
N ASP A 691 32.02 -3.08 -23.82
CA ASP A 691 31.72 -4.38 -23.17
C ASP A 691 30.66 -4.29 -22.06
N ALA A 692 30.17 -3.08 -21.75
CA ALA A 692 29.16 -2.85 -20.74
C ALA A 692 27.73 -3.12 -21.27
N HIS A 693 26.89 -3.80 -20.49
CA HIS A 693 25.46 -4.01 -20.75
C HIS A 693 24.59 -2.75 -20.59
N SER A 694 25.18 -1.56 -20.69
CA SER A 694 24.49 -0.28 -20.54
C SER A 694 24.38 0.42 -21.90
N GLY A 695 23.16 0.52 -22.41
CA GLY A 695 22.79 1.34 -23.56
C GLY A 695 22.21 2.70 -23.15
N GLY A 696 21.89 3.54 -24.12
CA GLY A 696 21.31 4.84 -23.88
C GLY A 696 21.19 5.68 -25.15
N LYS A 697 20.56 6.85 -25.02
CA LYS A 697 20.45 7.83 -26.10
C LYS A 697 21.48 8.92 -25.88
N ALA A 698 22.39 9.07 -26.83
CA ALA A 698 23.34 10.16 -26.89
C ALA A 698 22.79 11.26 -27.80
N PHE A 699 22.95 12.51 -27.38
CA PHE A 699 22.56 13.68 -28.14
C PHE A 699 23.81 14.48 -28.46
N LEU A 700 23.94 14.92 -29.71
CA LEU A 700 25.09 15.72 -30.12
C LEU A 700 25.17 17.02 -29.32
N SER A 701 24.01 17.55 -28.95
CA SER A 701 23.84 18.71 -28.06
C SER A 701 24.01 18.43 -26.56
N GLY A 702 24.37 17.20 -26.17
CA GLY A 702 24.86 16.85 -24.83
C GLY A 702 23.84 16.75 -23.70
N GLU A 703 22.51 16.80 -23.93
CA GLU A 703 21.51 16.53 -22.87
C GLU A 703 20.48 15.47 -23.23
N ASN A 704 20.13 14.68 -22.20
CA ASN A 704 18.93 13.86 -22.14
C ASN A 704 17.71 14.75 -21.81
N GLN A 705 17.06 15.36 -22.80
CA GLN A 705 15.72 15.94 -22.61
C GLN A 705 14.75 15.64 -23.76
N PRO A 706 13.45 15.47 -23.48
CA PRO A 706 12.45 15.11 -24.47
C PRO A 706 11.96 16.33 -25.27
N HIS A 707 12.11 16.25 -26.60
CA HIS A 707 11.25 16.87 -27.61
C HIS A 707 11.12 18.41 -27.72
N ARG A 708 12.13 19.23 -27.41
CA ARG A 708 12.11 20.67 -27.80
C ARG A 708 13.40 21.08 -28.51
N TYR A 709 13.31 21.24 -29.84
CA TYR A 709 14.41 21.28 -30.82
C TYR A 709 14.98 22.67 -31.16
N ASN A 710 14.65 23.74 -30.42
CA ASN A 710 14.94 25.10 -30.90
C ASN A 710 16.25 25.72 -30.39
N ASP A 711 16.84 25.23 -29.30
CA ASP A 711 17.95 25.95 -28.64
C ASP A 711 19.30 25.21 -28.68
N ARG A 712 19.38 24.05 -29.34
CA ARG A 712 20.53 23.11 -29.23
C ARG A 712 21.09 22.60 -30.55
N ALA A 713 20.94 23.35 -31.63
CA ALA A 713 21.54 22.97 -32.90
C ALA A 713 22.97 23.53 -33.06
N PHE A 714 23.81 22.74 -33.73
CA PHE A 714 25.12 23.16 -34.20
C PHE A 714 24.93 23.97 -35.47
N LEU A 715 25.70 25.05 -35.61
CA LEU A 715 25.69 25.85 -36.81
C LEU A 715 26.83 25.38 -37.71
N ILE A 716 26.49 24.89 -38.89
CA ILE A 716 27.46 24.33 -39.83
C ILE A 716 27.67 25.31 -40.98
N ASP A 717 28.93 25.70 -41.16
CA ASP A 717 29.40 26.42 -42.35
C ASP A 717 30.55 25.62 -42.96
N CYS A 718 30.19 24.73 -43.87
CA CYS A 718 31.09 23.81 -44.57
C CYS A 718 31.21 24.16 -46.05
#